data_AF-A0A9W9CLZ6-F1
#
_entry.id   AF-A0A9W9CLZ6-F1
#
_cell.length_a   1.000
_cell.length_b   1.000
_cell.length_c   1.000
_cell.angle_alpha   90.00
_cell.angle_beta   90.00
_cell.angle_gamma   90.00
#
_symmetry.space_group_name_H-M   'P 1'
#
loop_
_entity.id
_entity.type
_entity.pdbx_description
1 polymer ?
#
loop_
_entity_poly.entity_id
_entity_poly.type
_entity_poly.pdbx_seq_one_letter_code
_entity_poly.pdbx_strand_id
1 'polypeptide(L)'
;MEPRNMEQPPLKPEIDENLVDFDGPEDPQIALNWPFRKKVFVTILYSLCTMCTTWASTIYNSGLSHIQEQFHISQEVALLGMSLYLLGNAFGPLLWAPMSEAYGRKISILLPIFGLMIFSFGSAVAKDVQTLIICRFFGGAFGGAPLSNVGGVLADIWPPTQRGAALLMWGMAVIVGPLVAPIVGGALVIALPTTGWRWTGYLTGIILAATLVASILWIDESFSPVILARKATKIRFETKNWAIHSKSQETNTSPQAMAKKYLMVPLEMLVDPIAFFINLYAAFCYAIIYLAITAFPLEFQDVRHWNEVVGSLPFLAMIVGVLFAAAINLWGQIFYRKRFVKNGNKLIPEARLVPMMIGSFFFPTGLFIMGWTSKASTHWIGFFVGGACVGLGFFVIFQSAINYLVDTYLMLAASALAANMFMRSILAAAFPLFARALFHKLGLDWGMSLLGFIAIAMIPIPFLFYVFGKRMRAIDAWDTLTTDHNFIRKDIPTYALQQCPSLEAFLSTAGTASAGSPVMFWFFQLHRGFLQQSRLTKWDPENLDEYILLPALPGFVMRADCFFVSHFWLSREEPDPDGTYLKLNQTELAPQAWKYIWVDWSCMPQSPRSAAEERYFERSLETMSGIIRNCGFMYFYPTQWEAKLWILYEVAEYHLTCDGGLAATPDVQTFLDHIDEMLVSKFTPFPRWDDGKYSMGAMA
;
A
#
# COMPACT_ATOMS: atom_id res chain seq x y z
N MET A 1 30.90 34.28 -46.87
CA MET A 1 31.21 32.87 -46.54
C MET A 1 31.11 32.75 -45.03
N GLU A 2 29.90 32.51 -44.54
CA GLU A 2 29.65 32.30 -43.11
C GLU A 2 30.04 30.85 -42.74
N PRO A 3 30.61 30.62 -41.55
CA PRO A 3 30.99 29.30 -41.12
C PRO A 3 29.73 28.47 -40.83
N ARG A 4 29.63 27.30 -41.48
CA ARG A 4 28.63 26.28 -41.16
C ARG A 4 28.78 25.89 -39.69
N ASN A 5 27.77 26.19 -38.89
CA ASN A 5 27.59 25.58 -37.58
C ASN A 5 27.50 24.06 -37.78
N MET A 6 28.49 23.34 -37.25
CA MET A 6 28.44 21.90 -37.13
C MET A 6 27.31 21.56 -36.15
N GLU A 7 26.24 20.95 -36.66
CA GLU A 7 25.23 20.29 -35.83
C GLU A 7 25.95 19.26 -34.96
N GLN A 8 25.92 19.47 -33.64
CA GLN A 8 26.30 18.43 -32.70
C GLN A 8 25.31 17.26 -32.88
N PRO A 9 25.78 16.03 -33.07
CA PRO A 9 24.87 14.88 -33.15
C PRO A 9 24.09 14.78 -31.83
N PRO A 10 22.83 14.32 -31.87
CA PRO A 10 22.03 14.14 -30.67
C PRO A 10 22.80 13.24 -29.70
N LEU A 11 22.91 13.68 -28.44
CA LEU A 11 23.48 12.90 -27.34
C LEU A 11 22.78 11.54 -27.33
N LYS A 12 23.48 10.49 -27.77
CA LYS A 12 23.10 9.12 -27.45
C LYS A 12 22.99 9.06 -25.93
N PRO A 13 21.99 8.39 -25.34
CA PRO A 13 22.01 8.15 -23.90
C PRO A 13 23.36 7.50 -23.58
N GLU A 14 24.23 8.21 -22.87
CA GLU A 14 25.49 7.66 -22.38
C GLU A 14 25.09 6.45 -21.54
N ILE A 15 25.37 5.26 -22.08
CA ILE A 15 25.35 4.05 -21.27
C ILE A 15 26.45 4.30 -20.25
N ASP A 16 26.08 4.59 -19.00
CA ASP A 16 27.06 4.75 -17.95
C ASP A 16 27.82 3.41 -17.83
N GLU A 17 29.04 3.39 -18.34
CA GLU A 17 29.91 2.20 -18.36
C GLU A 17 30.22 1.71 -16.94
N ASN A 18 29.96 2.54 -15.92
CA ASN A 18 30.16 2.21 -14.51
C ASN A 18 28.89 1.69 -13.82
N LEU A 19 27.74 1.63 -14.52
CA LEU A 19 26.50 1.12 -13.97
C LEU A 19 26.46 -0.41 -14.00
N VAL A 20 26.31 -1.03 -12.83
CA VAL A 20 26.21 -2.49 -12.70
C VAL A 20 24.77 -2.94 -12.76
N ASP A 21 24.47 -3.78 -13.74
CA ASP A 21 23.19 -4.49 -13.88
C ASP A 21 23.40 -6.03 -13.92
N PHE A 22 22.30 -6.77 -14.01
CA PHE A 22 22.31 -8.22 -14.22
C PHE A 22 22.87 -8.57 -15.61
N ASP A 23 23.41 -9.78 -15.76
CA ASP A 23 24.04 -10.22 -17.01
C ASP A 23 23.01 -10.56 -18.11
N GLY A 24 21.73 -10.32 -17.84
CA GLY A 24 20.58 -10.51 -18.72
C GLY A 24 19.28 -10.82 -17.96
N PRO A 25 18.14 -10.91 -18.65
CA PRO A 25 16.84 -11.22 -18.03
C PRO A 25 16.76 -12.64 -17.43
N GLU A 26 17.63 -13.55 -17.88
CA GLU A 26 17.71 -14.95 -17.42
C GLU A 26 18.79 -15.17 -16.33
N ASP A 27 19.36 -14.10 -15.77
CA ASP A 27 20.39 -14.19 -14.74
C ASP A 27 19.87 -15.00 -13.52
N PRO A 28 20.57 -16.09 -13.09
CA PRO A 28 20.18 -16.89 -11.93
C PRO A 28 20.11 -16.11 -10.60
N GLN A 29 20.77 -14.94 -10.53
CA GLN A 29 20.73 -14.05 -9.38
C GLN A 29 19.37 -13.33 -9.23
N ILE A 30 18.59 -13.24 -10.31
CA ILE A 30 17.23 -12.70 -10.26
C ILE A 30 16.33 -13.72 -9.56
N ALA A 31 15.68 -13.30 -8.46
CA ALA A 31 14.82 -14.17 -7.65
C ALA A 31 13.64 -14.78 -8.43
N LEU A 32 13.16 -14.10 -9.47
CA LEU A 32 12.15 -14.59 -10.40
C LEU A 32 12.60 -15.82 -11.20
N ASN A 33 13.91 -16.02 -11.40
CA ASN A 33 14.45 -17.14 -12.19
C ASN A 33 14.80 -18.37 -11.34
N TRP A 34 14.55 -18.33 -10.03
CA TRP A 34 14.81 -19.48 -9.16
C TRP A 34 13.96 -20.71 -9.54
N PRO A 35 14.49 -21.94 -9.38
CA PRO A 35 13.71 -23.13 -9.65
C PRO A 35 12.49 -23.21 -8.72
N PHE A 36 11.36 -23.67 -9.25
CA PHE A 36 10.08 -23.70 -8.51
C PHE A 36 10.19 -24.35 -7.13
N ARG A 37 10.95 -25.44 -6.99
CA ARG A 37 11.20 -26.11 -5.71
C ARG A 37 11.85 -25.19 -4.68
N LYS A 38 12.83 -24.38 -5.09
CA LYS A 38 13.47 -23.38 -4.24
C LYS A 38 12.48 -22.29 -3.83
N LYS A 39 11.68 -21.79 -4.78
CA LYS A 39 10.65 -20.79 -4.50
C LYS A 39 9.65 -21.27 -3.44
N VAL A 40 9.13 -22.49 -3.59
CA VAL A 40 8.20 -23.11 -2.63
C VAL A 40 8.89 -23.29 -1.27
N PHE A 41 10.10 -23.83 -1.25
CA PHE A 41 10.83 -24.06 0.00
C PHE A 41 11.11 -22.77 0.78
N VAL A 42 11.60 -21.72 0.10
CA VAL A 42 11.82 -20.40 0.70
C VAL A 42 10.49 -19.78 1.19
N THR A 43 9.41 -19.93 0.42
CA THR A 43 8.07 -19.48 0.83
C THR A 43 7.60 -20.17 2.11
N ILE A 44 7.85 -21.48 2.26
CA ILE A 44 7.51 -22.24 3.47
C ILE A 44 8.33 -21.72 4.66
N LEU A 45 9.64 -21.50 4.52
CA LEU A 45 10.47 -20.98 5.62
C LEU A 45 10.02 -19.60 6.09
N TYR A 46 9.75 -18.67 5.17
CA TYR A 46 9.21 -17.35 5.53
C TYR A 46 7.80 -17.42 6.15
N SER A 47 6.98 -18.35 5.68
CA SER A 47 5.67 -18.62 6.27
C SER A 47 5.81 -19.19 7.68
N LEU A 48 6.78 -20.08 7.93
CA LEU A 48 7.09 -20.59 9.26
C LEU A 48 7.58 -19.48 10.21
N CYS A 49 8.44 -18.56 9.76
CA CYS A 49 8.82 -17.39 10.55
C CYS A 49 7.59 -16.56 10.97
N THR A 50 6.64 -16.37 10.05
CA THR A 50 5.40 -15.65 10.32
C THR A 50 4.48 -16.43 11.27
N MET A 51 4.39 -17.75 11.08
CA MET A 51 3.62 -18.64 11.95
C MET A 51 4.17 -18.63 13.37
N CYS A 52 5.50 -18.68 13.56
CA CYS A 52 6.14 -18.64 14.88
C CYS A 52 5.86 -17.32 15.61
N THR A 53 5.81 -16.20 14.87
CA THR A 53 5.42 -14.90 15.42
C THR A 53 3.98 -14.91 15.92
N THR A 54 3.05 -15.33 15.08
CA THR A 54 1.62 -15.31 15.43
C THR A 54 1.29 -16.36 16.50
N TRP A 55 1.99 -17.50 16.50
CA TRP A 55 2.01 -18.47 17.58
C TRP A 55 2.43 -17.85 18.92
N ALA A 56 3.54 -17.11 18.95
CA ALA A 56 4.08 -16.49 20.16
C ALA A 56 3.10 -15.49 20.79
N SER A 57 2.19 -14.91 20.01
CA SER A 57 1.18 -13.97 20.51
C SER A 57 0.10 -14.64 21.37
N THR A 58 -0.19 -15.93 21.14
CA THR A 58 -1.38 -16.60 21.68
C THR A 58 -1.06 -17.74 22.63
N ILE A 59 0.05 -18.45 22.45
CA ILE A 59 0.44 -19.57 23.34
C ILE A 59 0.54 -19.13 24.81
N TYR A 60 0.94 -17.87 25.02
CA TYR A 60 1.01 -17.22 26.33
C TYR A 60 -0.31 -17.29 27.11
N ASN A 61 -1.45 -17.19 26.42
CA ASN A 61 -2.75 -17.13 27.07
C ASN A 61 -3.11 -18.42 27.82
N SER A 62 -2.61 -19.56 27.34
CA SER A 62 -2.84 -20.85 27.98
C SER A 62 -2.28 -20.91 29.42
N GLY A 63 -1.29 -20.06 29.73
CA GLY A 63 -0.68 -19.97 31.06
C GLY A 63 -1.20 -18.83 31.93
N LEU A 64 -2.25 -18.11 31.52
CA LEU A 64 -2.71 -16.90 32.23
C LEU A 64 -3.08 -17.15 33.70
N SER A 65 -3.76 -18.25 33.99
CA SER A 65 -4.14 -18.64 35.36
C SER A 65 -2.92 -18.78 36.26
N HIS A 66 -1.88 -19.48 35.77
CA HIS A 66 -0.66 -19.72 36.52
C HIS A 66 0.15 -18.43 36.74
N ILE A 67 0.12 -17.52 35.76
CA ILE A 67 0.78 -16.20 35.87
C ILE A 67 0.07 -15.34 36.92
N GLN A 68 -1.27 -15.35 36.94
CA GLN A 68 -2.05 -14.63 37.96
C GLN A 68 -1.72 -15.13 39.37
N GLU A 69 -1.70 -16.45 39.56
CA GLU A 69 -1.40 -17.07 40.85
C GLU A 69 0.05 -16.80 41.29
N GLN A 70 1.02 -16.96 40.39
CA GLN A 70 2.44 -16.81 40.74
C GLN A 70 2.82 -15.37 41.07
N PHE A 71 2.28 -14.39 40.35
CA PHE A 71 2.64 -12.98 40.53
C PHE A 71 1.61 -12.20 41.37
N HIS A 72 0.54 -12.85 41.83
CA HIS A 72 -0.55 -12.25 42.60
C HIS A 72 -1.14 -10.99 41.92
N ILE A 73 -1.41 -11.10 40.63
CA ILE A 73 -1.94 -10.01 39.79
C ILE A 73 -3.37 -10.30 39.33
N SER A 74 -4.11 -9.26 38.96
CA SER A 74 -5.43 -9.45 38.33
C SER A 74 -5.29 -10.03 36.92
N GLN A 75 -6.36 -10.64 36.43
CA GLN A 75 -6.41 -11.20 35.07
C GLN A 75 -6.19 -10.15 33.98
N GLU A 76 -6.69 -8.94 34.19
CA GLU A 76 -6.52 -7.82 33.27
C GLU A 76 -5.04 -7.50 33.09
N VAL A 77 -4.28 -7.47 34.18
CA VAL A 77 -2.82 -7.24 34.13
C VAL A 77 -2.10 -8.41 33.46
N ALA A 78 -2.52 -9.64 33.69
CA ALA A 78 -1.95 -10.80 32.99
C ALA A 78 -2.24 -10.75 31.47
N LEU A 79 -3.45 -10.36 31.05
CA LEU A 79 -3.85 -10.19 29.66
C LEU A 79 -3.11 -9.05 28.94
N LEU A 80 -2.56 -8.07 29.67
CA LEU A 80 -1.69 -7.05 29.09
C LEU A 80 -0.48 -7.67 28.38
N GLY A 81 0.00 -8.84 28.81
CA GLY A 81 1.10 -9.54 28.14
C GLY A 81 0.81 -9.87 26.68
N MET A 82 -0.38 -10.41 26.37
CA MET A 82 -0.81 -10.61 24.98
C MET A 82 -1.05 -9.28 24.28
N SER A 83 -1.77 -8.37 24.93
CA SER A 83 -2.19 -7.11 24.32
C SER A 83 -1.00 -6.26 23.91
N LEU A 84 0.04 -6.18 24.75
CA LEU A 84 1.26 -5.44 24.46
C LEU A 84 2.15 -6.15 23.45
N TYR A 85 2.11 -7.48 23.34
CA TYR A 85 2.73 -8.18 22.20
C TYR A 85 2.09 -7.76 20.88
N LEU A 86 0.75 -7.71 20.82
CA LEU A 86 0.03 -7.28 19.61
C LEU A 86 0.23 -5.79 19.32
N LEU A 87 0.31 -4.96 20.36
CA LEU A 87 0.67 -3.56 20.20
C LEU A 87 2.11 -3.42 19.65
N GLY A 88 3.04 -4.23 20.15
CA GLY A 88 4.38 -4.36 19.58
C GLY A 88 4.34 -4.74 18.10
N ASN A 89 3.52 -5.72 17.71
CA ASN A 89 3.32 -6.07 16.30
C ASN A 89 2.77 -4.90 15.46
N ALA A 90 1.98 -3.98 16.04
CA ALA A 90 1.49 -2.81 15.32
C ALA A 90 2.63 -1.84 14.97
N PHE A 91 3.55 -1.60 15.91
CA PHE A 91 4.65 -0.64 15.74
C PHE A 91 5.91 -1.24 15.12
N GLY A 92 6.11 -2.56 15.21
CA GLY A 92 7.27 -3.26 14.65
C GLY A 92 7.51 -2.98 13.16
N PRO A 93 6.50 -3.10 12.27
CA PRO A 93 6.63 -2.81 10.85
C PRO A 93 7.19 -1.42 10.54
N LEU A 94 6.95 -0.42 11.41
CA LEU A 94 7.44 0.94 11.21
C LEU A 94 8.98 1.00 11.15
N LEU A 95 9.65 0.08 11.86
CA LEU A 95 11.10 -0.06 11.82
C LEU A 95 11.52 -1.05 10.72
N TRP A 96 10.87 -2.21 10.65
CA TRP A 96 11.38 -3.32 9.85
C TRP A 96 11.04 -3.24 8.36
N ALA A 97 9.96 -2.56 7.98
CA ALA A 97 9.61 -2.36 6.57
C ALA A 97 10.65 -1.49 5.84
N PRO A 98 11.00 -0.27 6.30
CA PRO A 98 12.07 0.53 5.67
C PRO A 98 13.42 -0.19 5.68
N MET A 99 13.75 -0.89 6.78
CA MET A 99 14.98 -1.68 6.87
C MET A 99 15.05 -2.77 5.79
N SER A 100 13.90 -3.32 5.36
CA SER A 100 13.85 -4.33 4.29
C SER A 100 14.19 -3.79 2.91
N GLU A 101 13.97 -2.50 2.68
CA GLU A 101 14.29 -1.84 1.41
C GLU A 101 15.70 -1.26 1.40
N ALA A 102 16.19 -0.82 2.57
CA ALA A 102 17.55 -0.29 2.68
C ALA A 102 18.61 -1.41 2.72
N TYR A 103 18.38 -2.46 3.51
CA TYR A 103 19.39 -3.49 3.81
C TYR A 103 19.09 -4.88 3.22
N GLY A 104 17.93 -5.03 2.56
CA GLY A 104 17.51 -6.26 1.91
C GLY A 104 16.50 -7.07 2.72
N ARG A 105 15.83 -8.00 2.04
CA ARG A 105 14.72 -8.75 2.63
C ARG A 105 15.19 -9.77 3.66
N LYS A 106 16.29 -10.47 3.41
CA LYS A 106 16.78 -11.54 4.30
C LYS A 106 17.11 -11.00 5.69
N ILE A 107 17.95 -9.97 5.77
CA ILE A 107 18.42 -9.41 7.05
C ILE A 107 17.24 -8.81 7.84
N SER A 108 16.32 -8.13 7.15
CA SER A 108 15.15 -7.50 7.77
C SER A 108 14.18 -8.47 8.45
N ILE A 109 14.25 -9.76 8.14
CA ILE A 109 13.39 -10.79 8.74
C ILE A 109 14.16 -11.64 9.74
N LEU A 110 15.40 -12.03 9.44
CA LEU A 110 16.18 -12.91 10.32
C LEU A 110 16.65 -12.21 11.60
N LEU A 111 17.09 -10.95 11.51
CA LEU A 111 17.52 -10.19 12.68
C LEU A 111 16.35 -10.00 13.68
N PRO A 112 15.13 -9.65 13.24
CA PRO A 112 14.00 -9.59 14.17
C PRO A 112 13.54 -10.95 14.69
N ILE A 113 13.57 -12.01 13.89
CA ILE A 113 13.28 -13.36 14.42
C ILE A 113 14.25 -13.73 15.53
N PHE A 114 15.53 -13.39 15.41
CA PHE A 114 16.51 -13.55 16.48
C PHE A 114 16.17 -12.70 17.72
N GLY A 115 15.75 -11.45 17.53
CA GLY A 115 15.24 -10.61 18.62
C GLY A 115 14.04 -11.24 19.33
N LEU A 116 13.02 -11.66 18.59
CA LEU A 116 11.84 -12.34 19.10
C LEU A 116 12.21 -13.62 19.87
N MET A 117 13.19 -14.39 19.39
CA MET A 117 13.71 -15.58 20.07
C MET A 117 14.28 -15.23 21.45
N ILE A 118 15.14 -14.21 21.53
CA ILE A 118 15.71 -13.74 22.81
C ILE A 118 14.61 -13.29 23.77
N PHE A 119 13.67 -12.47 23.31
CA PHE A 119 12.57 -11.98 24.14
C PHE A 119 11.58 -13.10 24.54
N SER A 120 11.46 -14.16 23.76
CA SER A 120 10.68 -15.34 24.13
C SER A 120 11.32 -16.11 25.28
N PHE A 121 12.65 -16.31 25.23
CA PHE A 121 13.40 -16.88 26.37
C PHE A 121 13.40 -15.94 27.58
N GLY A 122 13.53 -14.63 27.38
CA GLY A 122 13.43 -13.62 28.43
C GLY A 122 12.07 -13.65 29.14
N SER A 123 10.98 -13.81 28.38
CA SER A 123 9.63 -13.97 28.92
C SER A 123 9.51 -15.24 29.77
N ALA A 124 10.15 -16.34 29.38
CA ALA A 124 10.12 -17.60 30.12
C ALA A 124 10.89 -17.54 31.46
N VAL A 125 11.99 -16.79 31.50
CA VAL A 125 12.87 -16.65 32.67
C VAL A 125 12.45 -15.50 33.60
N ALA A 126 11.44 -14.71 33.21
CA ALA A 126 10.98 -13.55 33.96
C ALA A 126 10.64 -13.89 35.42
N LYS A 127 11.15 -13.05 36.33
CA LYS A 127 10.98 -13.19 37.79
C LYS A 127 9.96 -12.21 38.36
N ASP A 128 9.47 -11.29 37.53
CA ASP A 128 8.51 -10.26 37.87
C ASP A 128 7.63 -9.96 36.64
N VAL A 129 6.46 -9.38 36.89
CA VAL A 129 5.47 -9.12 35.83
C VAL A 129 5.92 -8.02 34.86
N GLN A 130 6.75 -7.07 35.33
CA GLN A 130 7.20 -5.93 34.52
C GLN A 130 8.16 -6.44 33.43
N THR A 131 9.14 -7.24 33.80
CA THR A 131 10.05 -7.93 32.88
C THR A 131 9.27 -8.78 31.89
N LEU A 132 8.29 -9.55 32.36
CA LEU A 132 7.45 -10.37 31.49
C LEU A 132 6.76 -9.52 30.42
N ILE A 133 6.06 -8.46 30.84
CA ILE A 133 5.30 -7.57 29.96
C ILE A 133 6.22 -6.79 28.99
N ILE A 134 7.36 -6.30 29.45
CA ILE A 134 8.35 -5.61 28.61
C ILE A 134 8.91 -6.58 27.56
N CYS A 135 9.27 -7.80 27.95
CA CYS A 135 9.70 -8.83 27.02
C CYS A 135 8.59 -9.19 26.02
N ARG A 136 7.31 -9.13 26.42
CA ARG A 136 6.18 -9.29 25.50
C ARG A 136 6.12 -8.17 24.48
N PHE A 137 6.16 -6.90 24.90
CA PHE A 137 6.10 -5.77 23.98
C PHE A 137 7.22 -5.82 22.93
N PHE A 138 8.47 -5.97 23.37
CA PHE A 138 9.60 -6.04 22.45
C PHE A 138 9.55 -7.32 21.59
N GLY A 139 9.16 -8.46 22.17
CA GLY A 139 8.91 -9.66 21.39
C GLY A 139 7.94 -9.39 20.22
N GLY A 140 6.87 -8.64 20.45
CA GLY A 140 5.93 -8.24 19.41
C GLY A 140 6.54 -7.27 18.40
N ALA A 141 7.28 -6.26 18.87
CA ALA A 141 7.96 -5.31 17.99
C ALA A 141 8.92 -6.00 17.01
N PHE A 142 9.65 -7.02 17.46
CA PHE A 142 10.49 -7.84 16.59
C PHE A 142 9.69 -8.84 15.74
N GLY A 143 8.62 -9.43 16.30
CA GLY A 143 7.71 -10.33 15.60
C GLY A 143 6.96 -9.66 14.44
N GLY A 144 6.72 -8.36 14.49
CA GLY A 144 6.06 -7.62 13.41
C GLY A 144 6.77 -7.70 12.05
N ALA A 145 8.09 -7.97 12.02
CA ALA A 145 8.88 -7.96 10.79
C ALA A 145 8.45 -9.00 9.74
N PRO A 146 8.35 -10.32 10.05
CA PRO A 146 7.80 -11.30 9.12
C PRO A 146 6.40 -10.95 8.61
N LEU A 147 5.55 -10.37 9.46
CA LEU A 147 4.17 -10.03 9.11
C LEU A 147 4.09 -8.90 8.07
N SER A 148 5.03 -7.96 8.06
CA SER A 148 5.07 -6.87 7.07
C SER A 148 5.91 -7.19 5.84
N ASN A 149 7.06 -7.85 6.03
CA ASN A 149 8.11 -7.91 5.00
C ASN A 149 7.98 -9.12 4.08
N VAL A 150 7.35 -10.21 4.53
CA VAL A 150 7.22 -11.44 3.72
C VAL A 150 6.36 -11.21 2.48
N GLY A 151 5.36 -10.32 2.53
CA GLY A 151 4.59 -9.92 1.35
C GLY A 151 5.47 -9.35 0.23
N GLY A 152 6.47 -8.54 0.59
CA GLY A 152 7.48 -8.02 -0.35
C GLY A 152 8.36 -9.13 -0.93
N VAL A 153 8.84 -10.05 -0.09
CA VAL A 153 9.62 -11.21 -0.55
C VAL A 153 8.85 -12.05 -1.57
N LEU A 154 7.57 -12.31 -1.31
CA LEU A 154 6.75 -13.09 -2.25
C LEU A 154 6.50 -12.33 -3.55
N ALA A 155 6.47 -11.00 -3.52
CA ALA A 155 6.41 -10.18 -4.72
C ALA A 155 7.71 -10.26 -5.55
N ASP A 156 8.86 -10.36 -4.86
CA ASP A 156 10.19 -10.45 -5.47
C ASP A 156 10.45 -11.84 -6.10
N ILE A 157 9.91 -12.93 -5.53
CA ILE A 157 10.18 -14.31 -5.98
C ILE A 157 9.10 -14.84 -6.96
N TRP A 158 7.83 -14.45 -6.78
CA TRP A 158 6.71 -15.02 -7.54
C TRP A 158 6.17 -14.08 -8.63
N PRO A 159 5.96 -14.59 -9.86
CA PRO A 159 5.33 -13.81 -10.91
C PRO A 159 3.87 -13.48 -10.56
N PRO A 160 3.30 -12.38 -11.07
CA PRO A 160 1.95 -11.92 -10.71
C PRO A 160 0.85 -12.99 -10.84
N THR A 161 0.97 -13.88 -11.83
CA THR A 161 0.01 -14.97 -12.08
C THR A 161 -0.01 -16.05 -10.99
N GLN A 162 1.09 -16.26 -10.29
CA GLN A 162 1.25 -17.29 -9.25
C GLN A 162 1.31 -16.70 -7.84
N ARG A 163 1.60 -15.40 -7.73
CA ARG A 163 1.74 -14.65 -6.47
C ARG A 163 0.53 -14.79 -5.55
N GLY A 164 -0.69 -14.81 -6.10
CA GLY A 164 -1.91 -14.97 -5.32
C GLY A 164 -1.97 -16.28 -4.52
N ALA A 165 -1.44 -17.38 -5.07
CA ALA A 165 -1.37 -18.66 -4.36
C ALA A 165 -0.30 -18.66 -3.27
N ALA A 166 0.85 -18.02 -3.51
CA ALA A 166 1.90 -17.85 -2.51
C ALA A 166 1.43 -16.99 -1.32
N LEU A 167 0.74 -15.88 -1.60
CA LEU A 167 0.13 -15.03 -0.57
C LEU A 167 -0.94 -15.77 0.23
N LEU A 168 -1.71 -16.65 -0.40
CA LEU A 168 -2.68 -17.50 0.30
C LEU A 168 -1.99 -18.47 1.26
N MET A 169 -0.91 -19.15 0.84
CA MET A 169 -0.14 -20.05 1.71
C MET A 169 0.45 -19.30 2.91
N TRP A 170 0.99 -18.11 2.68
CA TRP A 170 1.47 -17.25 3.76
C TRP A 170 0.33 -16.79 4.68
N GLY A 171 -0.81 -16.38 4.12
CA GLY A 171 -2.01 -16.01 4.87
C GLY A 171 -2.51 -17.13 5.78
N MET A 172 -2.47 -18.39 5.33
CA MET A 172 -2.78 -19.56 6.17
C MET A 172 -1.84 -19.63 7.38
N ALA A 173 -0.55 -19.42 7.18
CA ALA A 173 0.45 -19.47 8.25
C ALA A 173 0.24 -18.40 9.32
N VAL A 174 -0.24 -17.21 8.93
CA VAL A 174 -0.63 -16.12 9.85
C VAL A 174 -1.75 -16.54 10.81
N ILE A 175 -2.61 -17.48 10.41
CA ILE A 175 -3.87 -17.80 11.09
C ILE A 175 -3.84 -19.14 11.78
N VAL A 176 -3.18 -20.14 11.19
CA VAL A 176 -3.01 -21.44 11.83
C VAL A 176 -2.14 -21.32 13.08
N GLY A 177 -1.11 -20.48 13.06
CA GLY A 177 -0.26 -20.20 14.23
C GLY A 177 -1.05 -19.88 15.51
N PRO A 178 -1.90 -18.84 15.52
CA PRO A 178 -2.65 -18.43 16.70
C PRO A 178 -3.78 -19.39 17.10
N LEU A 179 -4.28 -20.22 16.18
CA LEU A 179 -5.32 -21.21 16.48
C LEU A 179 -4.75 -22.51 17.07
N VAL A 180 -3.55 -22.94 16.64
CA VAL A 180 -2.91 -24.16 17.17
C VAL A 180 -2.21 -23.90 18.51
N ALA A 181 -1.67 -22.70 18.69
CA ALA A 181 -0.89 -22.33 19.87
C ALA A 181 -1.60 -22.58 21.22
N PRO A 182 -2.89 -22.21 21.43
CA PRO A 182 -3.60 -22.50 22.68
C PRO A 182 -3.72 -23.99 22.99
N ILE A 183 -3.85 -24.86 21.98
CA ILE A 183 -3.97 -26.31 22.16
C ILE A 183 -2.65 -26.87 22.72
N VAL A 184 -1.53 -26.46 22.13
CA VAL A 184 -0.19 -26.89 22.59
C VAL A 184 0.18 -26.25 23.92
N GLY A 185 -0.16 -24.97 24.11
CA GLY A 185 0.04 -24.28 25.38
C GLY A 185 -0.76 -24.93 26.52
N GLY A 186 -2.03 -25.28 26.29
CA GLY A 186 -2.85 -26.01 27.26
C GLY A 186 -2.26 -27.38 27.61
N ALA A 187 -1.69 -28.09 26.63
CA ALA A 187 -1.01 -29.36 26.87
C ALA A 187 0.24 -29.20 27.75
N LEU A 188 1.03 -28.15 27.53
CA LEU A 188 2.21 -27.84 28.37
C LEU A 188 1.80 -27.51 29.80
N VAL A 189 0.72 -26.73 29.97
CA VAL A 189 0.24 -26.30 31.29
C VAL A 189 -0.30 -27.48 32.09
N ILE A 190 -1.03 -28.41 31.46
CA ILE A 190 -1.46 -29.66 32.11
C ILE A 190 -0.27 -30.55 32.46
N ALA A 191 0.68 -30.73 31.53
CA ALA A 191 1.81 -31.62 31.74
C ALA A 191 2.79 -31.11 32.83
N LEU A 192 2.86 -29.78 33.01
CA LEU A 192 3.80 -29.11 33.92
C LEU A 192 3.05 -28.11 34.81
N PRO A 193 2.35 -28.55 35.88
CA PRO A 193 1.46 -27.69 36.66
C PRO A 193 2.13 -26.50 37.36
N THR A 194 3.44 -26.57 37.64
CA THR A 194 4.17 -25.50 38.36
C THR A 194 4.97 -24.60 37.44
N THR A 195 5.32 -25.06 36.25
CA THR A 195 6.25 -24.35 35.34
C THR A 195 5.74 -24.26 33.90
N GLY A 196 4.54 -24.76 33.62
CA GLY A 196 3.97 -24.88 32.28
C GLY A 196 3.86 -23.54 31.55
N TRP A 197 3.49 -22.46 32.26
CA TRP A 197 3.46 -21.13 31.65
C TRP A 197 4.84 -20.66 31.16
N ARG A 198 5.93 -21.00 31.87
CA ARG A 198 7.29 -20.68 31.43
C ARG A 198 7.67 -21.49 30.18
N TRP A 199 7.25 -22.75 30.15
CA TRP A 199 7.47 -23.63 29.00
C TRP A 199 6.78 -23.17 27.72
N THR A 200 5.70 -22.39 27.81
CA THR A 200 5.13 -21.73 26.62
C THR A 200 6.15 -20.80 25.94
N GLY A 201 6.94 -20.07 26.75
CA GLY A 201 8.02 -19.20 26.26
C GLY A 201 9.26 -19.99 25.81
N TYR A 202 9.67 -21.02 26.55
CA TYR A 202 10.80 -21.88 26.15
C TYR A 202 10.54 -22.60 24.83
N LEU A 203 9.36 -23.22 24.67
CA LEU A 203 9.00 -23.91 23.44
C LEU A 203 8.98 -22.94 22.25
N THR A 204 8.39 -21.76 22.45
CA THR A 204 8.38 -20.70 21.42
C THR A 204 9.81 -20.30 21.02
N GLY A 205 10.70 -20.09 21.99
CA GLY A 205 12.11 -19.79 21.74
C GLY A 205 12.83 -20.92 20.98
N ILE A 206 12.58 -22.19 21.31
CA ILE A 206 13.17 -23.36 20.65
C ILE A 206 12.71 -23.46 19.19
N ILE A 207 11.41 -23.31 18.93
CA ILE A 207 10.85 -23.36 17.57
C ILE A 207 11.41 -22.20 16.73
N LEU A 208 11.51 -21.00 17.32
CA LEU A 208 12.13 -19.85 16.67
C LEU A 208 13.61 -20.09 16.37
N ALA A 209 14.37 -20.67 17.30
CA ALA A 209 15.77 -21.02 17.08
C ALA A 209 15.94 -22.01 15.92
N ALA A 210 15.15 -23.08 15.89
CA ALA A 210 15.17 -24.06 14.80
C ALA A 210 14.81 -23.42 13.45
N THR A 211 13.76 -22.59 13.43
CA THR A 211 13.31 -21.88 12.22
C THR A 211 14.34 -20.86 11.76
N LEU A 212 14.98 -20.15 12.68
CA LEU A 212 16.04 -19.18 12.40
C LEU A 212 17.28 -19.87 11.81
N VAL A 213 17.74 -20.97 12.41
CA VAL A 213 18.89 -21.74 11.90
C VAL A 213 18.60 -22.26 10.49
N ALA A 214 17.43 -22.88 10.27
CA ALA A 214 17.03 -23.31 8.93
C ALA A 214 16.99 -22.13 7.94
N SER A 215 16.45 -21.00 8.37
CA SER A 215 16.34 -19.81 7.53
C SER A 215 17.71 -19.20 7.20
N ILE A 216 18.67 -19.20 8.12
CA ILE A 216 20.03 -18.72 7.88
C ILE A 216 20.73 -19.57 6.81
N LEU A 217 20.59 -20.91 6.92
CA LEU A 217 21.26 -21.89 6.06
C LEU A 217 20.71 -21.92 4.63
N TRP A 218 19.39 -21.76 4.45
CA TRP A 218 18.75 -22.03 3.16
C TRP A 218 18.09 -20.83 2.47
N ILE A 219 17.86 -19.71 3.16
CA ILE A 219 17.27 -18.53 2.51
C ILE A 219 18.36 -17.71 1.83
N ASP A 220 18.18 -17.42 0.56
CA ASP A 220 19.01 -16.46 -0.18
C ASP A 220 18.34 -15.07 -0.22
N GLU A 221 19.16 -14.04 -0.45
CA GLU A 221 18.63 -12.69 -0.64
C GLU A 221 17.81 -12.63 -1.93
N SER A 222 16.62 -12.04 -1.87
CA SER A 222 15.69 -11.92 -2.99
C SER A 222 15.63 -10.50 -3.56
N PHE A 223 16.13 -9.50 -2.83
CA PHE A 223 16.02 -8.11 -3.22
C PHE A 223 17.06 -7.69 -4.26
N SER A 224 16.62 -7.50 -5.50
CA SER A 224 17.50 -7.14 -6.64
C SER A 224 18.42 -5.93 -6.38
N PRO A 225 17.96 -4.81 -5.79
CA PRO A 225 18.81 -3.66 -5.50
C PRO A 225 20.03 -4.00 -4.62
N VAL A 226 19.83 -4.81 -3.59
CA VAL A 226 20.91 -5.20 -2.67
C VAL A 226 21.86 -6.22 -3.31
N ILE A 227 21.34 -7.09 -4.17
CA ILE A 227 22.17 -8.03 -4.95
C ILE A 227 23.10 -7.25 -5.88
N LEU A 228 22.55 -6.28 -6.62
CA LEU A 228 23.33 -5.41 -7.52
C LEU A 228 24.32 -4.53 -6.74
N ALA A 229 23.93 -3.97 -5.59
CA ALA A 229 24.84 -3.20 -4.75
C ALA A 229 26.02 -4.04 -4.23
N ARG A 230 25.79 -5.32 -3.89
CA ARG A 230 26.86 -6.27 -3.52
C ARG A 230 27.74 -6.62 -4.72
N LYS A 231 27.16 -6.85 -5.90
CA LYS A 231 27.89 -7.09 -7.16
C LYS A 231 28.78 -5.89 -7.49
N ALA A 232 28.24 -4.66 -7.46
CA ALA A 232 28.98 -3.42 -7.68
C ALA A 232 30.12 -3.24 -6.67
N THR A 233 29.87 -3.53 -5.39
CA THR A 233 30.92 -3.47 -4.36
C THR A 233 32.06 -4.45 -4.64
N LYS A 234 31.74 -5.68 -5.03
CA LYS A 234 32.75 -6.68 -5.41
C LYS A 234 33.58 -6.21 -6.62
N ILE A 235 32.92 -5.73 -7.67
CA ILE A 235 33.59 -5.23 -8.87
C ILE A 235 34.44 -3.99 -8.55
N ARG A 236 33.98 -3.08 -7.68
CA ARG A 236 34.79 -1.94 -7.19
C ARG A 236 36.09 -2.39 -6.55
N PHE A 237 36.04 -3.41 -5.69
CA PHE A 237 37.24 -3.93 -5.03
C PHE A 237 38.17 -4.68 -6.00
N GLU A 238 37.63 -5.42 -6.96
CA GLU A 238 38.41 -6.17 -7.96
C GLU A 238 39.09 -5.25 -8.99
N THR A 239 38.34 -4.28 -9.52
CA THR A 239 38.81 -3.34 -10.56
C THR A 239 39.53 -2.13 -9.99
N LYS A 240 39.38 -1.85 -8.69
CA LYS A 240 39.78 -0.61 -8.01
C LYS A 240 39.15 0.65 -8.62
N ASN A 241 38.12 0.51 -9.45
CA ASN A 241 37.35 1.62 -9.99
C ASN A 241 36.20 1.95 -9.05
N TRP A 242 36.32 3.07 -8.33
CA TRP A 242 35.32 3.53 -7.36
C TRP A 242 34.09 4.19 -7.99
N ALA A 243 34.13 4.50 -9.29
CA ALA A 243 32.99 5.04 -10.04
C ALA A 243 31.91 3.99 -10.27
N ILE A 244 32.22 2.70 -10.14
CA ILE A 244 31.27 1.60 -10.35
C ILE A 244 30.20 1.59 -9.28
N HIS A 245 28.95 1.72 -9.70
CA HIS A 245 27.80 1.80 -8.79
C HIS A 245 26.58 1.09 -9.36
N SER A 246 25.60 0.83 -8.50
CA SER A 246 24.31 0.25 -8.88
C SER A 246 23.26 1.36 -8.94
N LYS A 247 22.22 1.17 -9.77
CA LYS A 247 21.12 2.14 -9.92
C LYS A 247 20.45 2.53 -8.58
N SER A 248 20.41 1.60 -7.62
CA SER A 248 19.89 1.86 -6.27
C SER A 248 20.76 2.76 -5.40
N GLN A 249 22.03 2.97 -5.77
CA GLN A 249 22.96 3.88 -5.09
C GLN A 249 22.90 5.30 -5.66
N GLU A 250 22.35 5.49 -6.87
CA GLU A 250 22.06 6.82 -7.43
C GLU A 250 20.88 7.48 -6.70
N THR A 251 19.93 6.67 -6.23
CA THR A 251 18.78 7.14 -5.49
C THR A 251 19.17 7.44 -4.04
N ASN A 252 19.61 8.67 -3.75
CA ASN A 252 19.89 9.16 -2.40
C ASN A 252 18.61 9.26 -1.55
N THR A 253 17.94 8.15 -1.25
CA THR A 253 16.87 8.14 -0.26
C THR A 253 17.46 8.27 1.12
N SER A 254 17.38 9.48 1.69
CA SER A 254 17.70 9.71 3.11
C SER A 254 16.92 8.73 3.99
N PRO A 255 17.53 8.14 5.03
CA PRO A 255 16.82 7.31 6.02
C PRO A 255 15.60 8.01 6.62
N GLN A 256 15.64 9.35 6.71
CA GLN A 256 14.51 10.17 7.16
C GLN A 256 13.36 10.21 6.14
N ALA A 257 13.67 10.25 4.84
CA ALA A 257 12.67 10.19 3.78
C ALA A 257 12.01 8.81 3.70
N MET A 258 12.79 7.73 3.89
CA MET A 258 12.24 6.38 4.05
C MET A 258 11.37 6.28 5.29
N ALA A 259 11.83 6.73 6.46
CA ALA A 259 11.03 6.71 7.68
C ALA A 259 9.71 7.49 7.52
N LYS A 260 9.73 8.68 6.92
CA LYS A 260 8.52 9.47 6.64
C LYS A 260 7.57 8.71 5.70
N LYS A 261 8.09 8.10 4.63
CA LYS A 261 7.31 7.31 3.68
C LYS A 261 6.66 6.08 4.33
N TYR A 262 7.35 5.40 5.24
CA TYR A 262 6.84 4.19 5.91
C TYR A 262 5.99 4.46 7.15
N LEU A 263 6.08 5.65 7.75
CA LEU A 263 5.39 5.99 8.99
C LEU A 263 4.15 6.86 8.75
N MET A 264 4.24 7.87 7.88
CA MET A 264 3.13 8.80 7.64
C MET A 264 2.15 8.25 6.61
N VAL A 265 2.64 7.64 5.52
CA VAL A 265 1.77 7.19 4.42
C VAL A 265 0.75 6.14 4.88
N PRO A 266 1.08 5.11 5.69
CA PRO A 266 0.05 4.19 6.17
C PRO A 266 -1.03 4.86 7.03
N LEU A 267 -0.68 5.88 7.81
CA LEU A 267 -1.62 6.65 8.61
C LEU A 267 -2.50 7.56 7.74
N GLU A 268 -1.91 8.20 6.73
CA GLU A 268 -2.62 8.97 5.72
C GLU A 268 -3.59 8.10 4.92
N MET A 269 -3.21 6.86 4.60
CA MET A 269 -4.10 5.90 3.94
C MET A 269 -5.30 5.49 4.80
N LEU A 270 -5.23 5.59 6.13
CA LEU A 270 -6.41 5.36 6.98
C LEU A 270 -7.40 6.52 6.94
N VAL A 271 -7.06 7.66 6.34
CA VAL A 271 -7.98 8.77 6.07
C VAL A 271 -8.80 8.52 4.81
N ASP A 272 -8.26 7.77 3.85
CA ASP A 272 -8.99 7.38 2.64
C ASP A 272 -10.16 6.43 3.02
N PRO A 273 -11.42 6.79 2.70
CA PRO A 273 -12.59 5.98 3.03
C PRO A 273 -12.49 4.54 2.55
N ILE A 274 -11.96 4.29 1.34
CA ILE A 274 -11.90 2.93 0.78
C ILE A 274 -10.96 2.06 1.61
N ALA A 275 -9.74 2.54 1.83
CA ALA A 275 -8.76 1.85 2.66
C ALA A 275 -9.26 1.71 4.10
N PHE A 276 -9.85 2.74 4.70
CA PHE A 276 -10.38 2.71 6.06
C PHE A 276 -11.41 1.60 6.26
N PHE A 277 -12.47 1.55 5.45
CA PHE A 277 -13.54 0.56 5.64
C PHE A 277 -13.09 -0.87 5.37
N ILE A 278 -12.25 -1.09 4.35
CA ILE A 278 -11.68 -2.42 4.07
C ILE A 278 -10.74 -2.86 5.19
N ASN A 279 -9.88 -1.96 5.67
CA ASN A 279 -9.00 -2.23 6.81
C ASN A 279 -9.81 -2.49 8.08
N LEU A 280 -10.88 -1.74 8.31
CA LEU A 280 -11.71 -1.88 9.50
C LEU A 280 -12.39 -3.23 9.54
N TYR A 281 -12.88 -3.68 8.38
CA TYR A 281 -13.51 -4.98 8.31
C TYR A 281 -12.53 -6.13 8.53
N ALA A 282 -11.36 -6.08 7.87
CA ALA A 282 -10.31 -7.08 8.09
C ALA A 282 -9.81 -7.08 9.55
N ALA A 283 -9.62 -5.89 10.14
CA ALA A 283 -9.17 -5.70 11.52
C ALA A 283 -10.19 -6.22 12.53
N PHE A 284 -11.47 -5.90 12.35
CA PHE A 284 -12.56 -6.41 13.18
C PHE A 284 -12.60 -7.94 13.16
N CYS A 285 -12.58 -8.56 11.97
CA CYS A 285 -12.62 -10.01 11.87
C CYS A 285 -11.41 -10.66 12.58
N TYR A 286 -10.22 -10.07 12.47
CA TYR A 286 -9.03 -10.56 13.16
C TYR A 286 -9.10 -10.37 14.68
N ALA A 287 -9.65 -9.25 15.16
CA ALA A 287 -9.81 -9.01 16.58
C ALA A 287 -10.76 -10.02 17.24
N ILE A 288 -11.78 -10.49 16.52
CA ILE A 288 -12.66 -11.58 16.97
C ILE A 288 -11.90 -12.90 17.15
N ILE A 289 -10.91 -13.22 16.31
CA ILE A 289 -10.05 -14.41 16.51
C ILE A 289 -9.30 -14.32 17.84
N TYR A 290 -8.78 -13.14 18.19
CA TYR A 290 -8.06 -12.95 19.46
C TYR A 290 -9.00 -12.91 20.66
N LEU A 291 -10.20 -12.35 20.49
CA LEU A 291 -11.25 -12.40 21.49
C LEU A 291 -11.71 -13.84 21.76
N ALA A 292 -11.71 -14.72 20.75
CA ALA A 292 -12.00 -16.15 20.92
C ALA A 292 -11.01 -16.85 21.86
N ILE A 293 -9.76 -16.38 21.94
CA ILE A 293 -8.74 -16.89 22.87
C ILE A 293 -9.13 -16.67 24.32
N THR A 294 -9.88 -15.62 24.62
CA THR A 294 -10.45 -15.40 25.96
C THR A 294 -11.82 -16.06 26.11
N ALA A 295 -12.63 -16.09 25.04
CA ALA A 295 -13.99 -16.61 25.10
C ALA A 295 -14.05 -18.14 25.28
N PHE A 296 -13.15 -18.91 24.65
CA PHE A 296 -13.24 -20.37 24.66
C PHE A 296 -12.87 -20.97 26.02
N PRO A 297 -11.79 -20.53 26.70
CA PRO A 297 -11.54 -20.91 28.09
C PRO A 297 -12.74 -20.61 29.00
N LEU A 298 -13.33 -19.41 28.87
CA LEU A 298 -14.50 -19.02 29.68
C LEU A 298 -15.68 -20.00 29.51
N GLU A 299 -15.98 -20.43 28.29
CA GLU A 299 -17.09 -21.37 28.06
C GLU A 299 -16.72 -22.81 28.45
N PHE A 300 -15.61 -23.33 27.94
CA PHE A 300 -15.32 -24.76 28.07
C PHE A 300 -14.65 -25.12 29.39
N GLN A 301 -13.85 -24.22 29.97
CA GLN A 301 -13.15 -24.48 31.23
C GLN A 301 -13.95 -23.97 32.43
N ASP A 302 -14.43 -22.72 32.41
CA ASP A 302 -15.15 -22.18 33.56
C ASP A 302 -16.59 -22.71 33.65
N VAL A 303 -17.33 -22.77 32.55
CA VAL A 303 -18.75 -23.18 32.54
C VAL A 303 -18.91 -24.70 32.40
N ARG A 304 -18.16 -25.35 31.50
CA ARG A 304 -18.27 -26.80 31.25
C ARG A 304 -17.26 -27.66 32.00
N HIS A 305 -16.31 -27.05 32.72
CA HIS A 305 -15.29 -27.75 33.53
C HIS A 305 -14.43 -28.74 32.75
N TRP A 306 -14.19 -28.48 31.46
CA TRP A 306 -13.25 -29.25 30.67
C TRP A 306 -11.81 -28.85 31.01
N ASN A 307 -10.88 -29.79 30.84
CA ASN A 307 -9.46 -29.49 31.03
C ASN A 307 -8.94 -28.52 29.95
N GLU A 308 -7.76 -27.93 30.17
CA GLU A 308 -7.16 -26.91 29.29
C GLU A 308 -7.03 -27.34 27.82
N VAL A 309 -6.67 -28.61 27.57
CA VAL A 309 -6.48 -29.15 26.22
C VAL A 309 -7.82 -29.35 25.53
N VAL A 310 -8.75 -30.03 26.17
CA VAL A 310 -10.07 -30.34 25.63
C VAL A 310 -10.88 -29.06 25.44
N GLY A 311 -10.75 -28.09 26.36
CA GLY A 311 -11.34 -26.75 26.23
C GLY A 311 -10.77 -25.90 25.09
N SER A 312 -9.59 -26.24 24.57
CA SER A 312 -8.95 -25.58 23.43
C SER A 312 -9.27 -26.22 22.08
N LEU A 313 -9.91 -27.40 22.05
CA LEU A 313 -10.32 -28.08 20.80
C LEU A 313 -11.24 -27.27 19.87
N PRO A 314 -12.10 -26.33 20.34
CA PRO A 314 -12.90 -25.51 19.43
C PRO A 314 -12.07 -24.71 18.42
N PHE A 315 -10.79 -24.40 18.70
CA PHE A 315 -9.90 -23.78 17.72
C PHE A 315 -9.64 -24.66 16.49
N LEU A 316 -9.67 -26.00 16.64
CA LEU A 316 -9.57 -26.92 15.50
C LEU A 316 -10.76 -26.76 14.54
N ALA A 317 -11.96 -26.50 15.08
CA ALA A 317 -13.13 -26.26 14.24
C ALA A 317 -12.95 -24.99 13.39
N MET A 318 -12.36 -23.93 13.96
CA MET A 318 -12.00 -22.74 13.20
C MET A 318 -10.97 -23.04 12.10
N ILE A 319 -9.96 -23.87 12.37
CA ILE A 319 -8.98 -24.31 11.36
C ILE A 319 -9.66 -25.06 10.21
N VAL A 320 -10.62 -25.94 10.51
CA VAL A 320 -11.43 -26.62 9.48
C VAL A 320 -12.16 -25.58 8.61
N GLY A 321 -12.75 -24.56 9.22
CA GLY A 321 -13.32 -23.40 8.51
C GLY A 321 -12.33 -22.69 7.59
N VAL A 322 -11.13 -22.44 8.08
CA VAL A 322 -10.04 -21.79 7.34
C VAL A 322 -9.61 -22.64 6.12
N LEU A 323 -9.61 -23.97 6.22
CA LEU A 323 -9.34 -24.87 5.08
C LEU A 323 -10.41 -24.76 3.98
N PHE A 324 -11.69 -24.70 4.36
CA PHE A 324 -12.77 -24.44 3.39
C PHE A 324 -12.66 -23.04 2.77
N ALA A 325 -12.29 -22.04 3.56
CA ALA A 325 -12.03 -20.69 3.06
C ALA A 325 -10.85 -20.63 2.08
N ALA A 326 -9.81 -21.46 2.27
CA ALA A 326 -8.71 -21.57 1.30
C ALA A 326 -9.23 -22.05 -0.07
N ALA A 327 -10.17 -23.00 -0.11
CA ALA A 327 -10.79 -23.45 -1.34
C ALA A 327 -11.61 -22.33 -2.02
N ILE A 328 -12.37 -21.55 -1.25
CA ILE A 328 -13.13 -20.39 -1.77
C ILE A 328 -12.18 -19.32 -2.32
N ASN A 329 -11.10 -19.02 -1.61
CA ASN A 329 -10.09 -18.08 -2.08
C ASN A 329 -9.38 -18.56 -3.35
N LEU A 330 -9.02 -19.84 -3.45
CA LEU A 330 -8.46 -20.43 -4.67
C LEU A 330 -9.42 -20.30 -5.85
N TRP A 331 -10.70 -20.59 -5.65
CA TRP A 331 -11.74 -20.35 -6.64
C TRP A 331 -11.82 -18.86 -7.03
N GLY A 332 -11.76 -17.96 -6.04
CA GLY A 332 -11.71 -16.51 -6.25
C GLY A 332 -10.52 -16.05 -7.08
N GLN A 333 -9.34 -16.66 -6.90
CA GLN A 333 -8.15 -16.40 -7.72
C GLN A 333 -8.33 -16.86 -9.17
N ILE A 334 -8.91 -18.04 -9.37
CA ILE A 334 -9.23 -18.55 -10.72
C ILE A 334 -10.26 -17.63 -11.41
N PHE A 335 -11.29 -17.21 -10.67
CA PHE A 335 -12.30 -16.27 -11.15
C PHE A 335 -11.66 -14.92 -11.54
N TYR A 336 -10.83 -14.35 -10.67
CA TYR A 336 -10.10 -13.11 -10.94
C TYR A 336 -9.24 -13.22 -12.18
N ARG A 337 -8.43 -14.29 -12.31
CA ARG A 337 -7.56 -14.52 -13.47
C ARG A 337 -8.34 -14.55 -14.78
N LYS A 338 -9.51 -15.20 -14.80
CA LYS A 338 -10.38 -15.23 -15.99
C LYS A 338 -10.86 -13.83 -16.38
N ARG A 339 -11.22 -12.98 -15.42
CA ARG A 339 -11.63 -11.59 -15.68
C ARG A 339 -10.47 -10.70 -16.08
N PHE A 340 -9.31 -10.87 -15.46
CA PHE A 340 -8.08 -10.15 -15.80
C PHE A 340 -7.71 -10.34 -17.28
N VAL A 341 -7.70 -11.59 -17.76
CA VAL A 341 -7.41 -11.89 -19.17
C VAL A 341 -8.50 -11.33 -20.11
N LYS A 342 -9.78 -11.44 -19.72
CA LYS A 342 -10.88 -10.88 -20.52
C LYS A 342 -10.87 -9.35 -20.60
N ASN A 343 -10.23 -8.67 -19.64
CA ASN A 343 -10.14 -7.21 -19.59
C ASN A 343 -8.82 -6.69 -20.20
N GLY A 344 -8.21 -7.45 -21.11
CA GLY A 344 -6.96 -7.05 -21.78
C GLY A 344 -5.77 -6.90 -20.84
N ASN A 345 -5.67 -7.76 -19.81
CA ASN A 345 -4.62 -7.71 -18.78
C ASN A 345 -4.59 -6.42 -17.94
N LYS A 346 -5.69 -5.66 -17.90
CA LYS A 346 -5.86 -4.53 -16.97
C LYS A 346 -6.40 -5.03 -15.61
N LEU A 347 -5.84 -4.51 -14.52
CA LEU A 347 -6.21 -4.89 -13.15
C LEU A 347 -7.66 -4.46 -12.84
N ILE A 348 -8.43 -5.33 -12.18
CA ILE A 348 -9.82 -5.05 -11.76
C ILE A 348 -9.94 -5.35 -10.27
N PRO A 349 -9.62 -4.39 -9.38
CA PRO A 349 -9.66 -4.60 -7.94
C PRO A 349 -11.02 -5.14 -7.45
N GLU A 350 -12.15 -4.66 -8.00
CA GLU A 350 -13.50 -5.09 -7.57
C GLU A 350 -13.74 -6.59 -7.72
N ALA A 351 -13.09 -7.24 -8.68
CA ALA A 351 -13.23 -8.69 -8.85
C ALA A 351 -12.67 -9.48 -7.64
N ARG A 352 -11.80 -8.86 -6.82
CA ARG A 352 -11.30 -9.43 -5.56
C ARG A 352 -12.32 -9.42 -4.42
N LEU A 353 -13.39 -8.62 -4.52
CA LEU A 353 -14.41 -8.51 -3.47
C LEU A 353 -15.46 -9.62 -3.53
N VAL A 354 -15.57 -10.35 -4.65
CA VAL A 354 -16.59 -11.40 -4.81
C VAL A 354 -16.46 -12.52 -3.76
N PRO A 355 -15.27 -13.07 -3.47
CA PRO A 355 -15.13 -14.00 -2.34
C PRO A 355 -15.49 -13.35 -1.01
N MET A 356 -15.07 -12.09 -0.78
CA MET A 356 -15.37 -11.33 0.43
C MET A 356 -16.88 -11.26 0.71
N MET A 357 -17.71 -11.07 -0.31
CA MET A 357 -19.18 -11.09 -0.18
C MET A 357 -19.70 -12.41 0.38
N ILE A 358 -19.16 -13.54 -0.07
CA ILE A 358 -19.52 -14.87 0.44
C ILE A 358 -19.11 -14.99 1.90
N GLY A 359 -17.85 -14.65 2.22
CA GLY A 359 -17.33 -14.69 3.59
C GLY A 359 -18.12 -13.81 4.57
N SER A 360 -18.66 -12.69 4.07
CA SER A 360 -19.41 -11.71 4.86
C SER A 360 -20.70 -12.27 5.46
N PHE A 361 -21.33 -13.28 4.86
CA PHE A 361 -22.51 -13.93 5.45
C PHE A 361 -22.14 -15.06 6.41
N PHE A 362 -21.09 -15.83 6.11
CA PHE A 362 -20.65 -16.93 6.96
C PHE A 362 -20.10 -16.45 8.31
N PHE A 363 -19.39 -15.32 8.32
CA PHE A 363 -18.78 -14.76 9.53
C PHE A 363 -19.81 -14.44 10.65
N PRO A 364 -20.82 -13.58 10.45
CA PRO A 364 -21.85 -13.31 11.45
C PRO A 364 -22.70 -14.54 11.76
N THR A 365 -23.02 -15.37 10.76
CA THR A 365 -23.75 -16.62 10.98
C THR A 365 -23.03 -17.51 11.99
N GLY A 366 -21.71 -17.64 11.85
CA GLY A 366 -20.87 -18.36 12.81
C GLY A 366 -20.94 -17.78 14.22
N LEU A 367 -20.89 -16.45 14.36
CA LEU A 367 -21.00 -15.77 15.65
C LEU A 367 -22.34 -16.02 16.34
N PHE A 368 -23.46 -15.94 15.62
CA PHE A 368 -24.77 -16.25 16.18
C PHE A 368 -24.89 -17.72 16.58
N ILE A 369 -24.42 -18.64 15.73
CA ILE A 369 -24.43 -20.07 16.08
C ILE A 369 -23.61 -20.31 17.34
N MET A 370 -22.39 -19.77 17.44
CA MET A 370 -21.55 -19.91 18.64
C MET A 370 -22.20 -19.35 19.89
N GLY A 371 -22.79 -18.15 19.82
CA GLY A 371 -23.47 -17.53 20.96
C GLY A 371 -24.63 -18.37 21.47
N TRP A 372 -25.55 -18.76 20.59
CA TRP A 372 -26.77 -19.46 21.01
C TRP A 372 -26.57 -20.95 21.31
N THR A 373 -25.43 -21.52 20.91
CA THR A 373 -25.04 -22.89 21.25
C THR A 373 -24.03 -22.98 22.40
N SER A 374 -23.68 -21.85 23.04
CA SER A 374 -22.70 -21.84 24.12
C SER A 374 -23.21 -22.61 25.35
N LYS A 375 -24.47 -22.41 25.77
CA LYS A 375 -25.07 -23.00 26.98
C LYS A 375 -24.63 -24.44 27.26
N ALA A 376 -24.25 -24.72 28.51
CA ALA A 376 -23.79 -26.04 28.95
C ALA A 376 -24.75 -27.20 28.64
N SER A 377 -26.07 -26.93 28.61
CA SER A 377 -27.10 -27.92 28.26
C SER A 377 -27.13 -28.29 26.78
N THR A 378 -26.56 -27.46 25.89
CA THR A 378 -26.51 -27.68 24.46
C THR A 378 -25.28 -28.52 24.10
N HIS A 379 -25.43 -29.45 23.16
CA HIS A 379 -24.32 -30.26 22.66
C HIS A 379 -23.25 -29.37 22.00
N TRP A 380 -21.98 -29.55 22.40
CA TRP A 380 -20.82 -28.73 22.00
C TRP A 380 -20.60 -28.66 20.47
N ILE A 381 -21.13 -29.61 19.72
CA ILE A 381 -21.01 -29.65 18.24
C ILE A 381 -21.57 -28.38 17.58
N GLY A 382 -22.64 -27.80 18.14
CA GLY A 382 -23.20 -26.55 17.63
C GLY A 382 -22.18 -25.42 17.65
N PHE A 383 -21.45 -25.30 18.77
CA PHE A 383 -20.39 -24.31 18.94
C PHE A 383 -19.25 -24.53 17.94
N PHE A 384 -18.90 -25.79 17.66
CA PHE A 384 -17.85 -26.15 16.70
C PHE A 384 -18.26 -25.79 15.27
N VAL A 385 -19.52 -26.06 14.88
CA VAL A 385 -20.05 -25.65 13.57
C VAL A 385 -20.02 -24.13 13.42
N GLY A 386 -20.40 -23.40 14.48
CA GLY A 386 -20.29 -21.95 14.50
C GLY A 386 -18.83 -21.47 14.37
N GLY A 387 -17.90 -22.08 15.10
CA GLY A 387 -16.47 -21.79 15.01
C GLY A 387 -15.89 -22.03 13.62
N ALA A 388 -16.29 -23.11 12.95
CA ALA A 388 -15.92 -23.36 11.55
C ALA A 388 -16.47 -22.27 10.61
N CYS A 389 -17.70 -21.81 10.82
CA CYS A 389 -18.28 -20.71 10.03
C CYS A 389 -17.54 -19.39 10.27
N VAL A 390 -17.16 -19.08 11.53
CA VAL A 390 -16.33 -17.91 11.86
C VAL A 390 -14.96 -18.01 11.19
N GLY A 391 -14.28 -19.14 11.30
CA GLY A 391 -12.98 -19.38 10.65
C GLY A 391 -13.04 -19.24 9.13
N LEU A 392 -14.12 -19.75 8.52
CA LEU A 392 -14.37 -19.62 7.09
C LEU A 392 -14.55 -18.15 6.69
N GLY A 393 -15.50 -17.47 7.31
CA GLY A 393 -15.83 -16.09 6.99
C GLY A 393 -14.63 -15.17 7.19
N PHE A 394 -13.94 -15.31 8.33
CA PHE A 394 -12.73 -14.58 8.66
C PHE A 394 -11.68 -14.69 7.57
N PHE A 395 -11.28 -15.90 7.18
CA PHE A 395 -10.16 -16.09 6.27
C PHE A 395 -10.48 -15.65 4.84
N VAL A 396 -11.74 -15.83 4.39
CA VAL A 396 -12.20 -15.29 3.10
C VAL A 396 -12.16 -13.77 3.08
N ILE A 397 -12.69 -13.11 4.11
CA ILE A 397 -12.70 -11.64 4.21
C ILE A 397 -11.28 -11.10 4.28
N PHE A 398 -10.45 -11.68 5.16
CA PHE A 398 -9.10 -11.24 5.42
C PHE A 398 -8.21 -11.30 4.17
N GLN A 399 -8.22 -12.43 3.46
CA GLN A 399 -7.41 -12.59 2.25
C GLN A 399 -7.90 -11.70 1.10
N SER A 400 -9.22 -11.54 0.96
CA SER A 400 -9.80 -10.68 -0.08
C SER A 400 -9.47 -9.21 0.14
N ALA A 401 -9.51 -8.74 1.39
CA ALA A 401 -9.14 -7.38 1.77
C ALA A 401 -7.68 -7.07 1.40
N ILE A 402 -6.73 -7.95 1.72
CA ILE A 402 -5.32 -7.76 1.35
C ILE A 402 -5.17 -7.65 -0.17
N ASN A 403 -5.75 -8.59 -0.92
CA ASN A 403 -5.63 -8.57 -2.38
C ASN A 403 -6.27 -7.32 -2.99
N TYR A 404 -7.42 -6.89 -2.46
CA TYR A 404 -8.10 -5.67 -2.90
C TYR A 404 -7.26 -4.42 -2.65
N LEU A 405 -6.68 -4.27 -1.47
CA LEU A 405 -5.81 -3.13 -1.12
C LEU A 405 -4.57 -3.06 -2.01
N VAL A 406 -3.92 -4.20 -2.24
CA VAL A 406 -2.74 -4.27 -3.12
C VAL A 406 -3.08 -3.87 -4.55
N ASP A 407 -4.20 -4.38 -5.09
CA ASP A 407 -4.59 -4.08 -6.47
C ASP A 407 -5.18 -2.66 -6.62
N THR A 408 -5.73 -2.07 -5.55
CA THR A 408 -6.28 -0.69 -5.56
C THR A 408 -5.18 0.36 -5.44
N TYR A 409 -4.17 0.14 -4.58
CA TYR A 409 -3.10 1.09 -4.29
C TYR A 409 -1.76 0.61 -4.85
N LEU A 410 -1.66 0.37 -6.16
CA LEU A 410 -0.47 -0.26 -6.77
C LEU A 410 0.85 0.43 -6.41
N MET A 411 0.88 1.76 -6.47
CA MET A 411 2.08 2.55 -6.16
C MET A 411 2.41 2.61 -4.66
N LEU A 412 1.40 2.36 -3.80
CA LEU A 412 1.50 2.43 -2.34
C LEU A 412 1.13 1.09 -1.66
N ALA A 413 1.28 -0.04 -2.37
CA ALA A 413 0.74 -1.33 -1.92
C ALA A 413 1.36 -1.79 -0.60
N ALA A 414 2.66 -1.53 -0.41
CA ALA A 414 3.36 -1.81 0.85
C ALA A 414 2.79 -0.98 2.00
N SER A 415 2.50 0.30 1.78
CA SER A 415 1.88 1.19 2.76
C SER A 415 0.43 0.79 3.08
N ALA A 416 -0.33 0.33 2.07
CA ALA A 416 -1.70 -0.16 2.26
C ALA A 416 -1.74 -1.38 3.17
N LEU A 417 -0.79 -2.31 2.96
CA LEU A 417 -0.66 -3.51 3.79
C LEU A 417 -0.18 -3.16 5.20
N ALA A 418 0.70 -2.17 5.35
CA ALA A 418 1.12 -1.67 6.64
C ALA A 418 -0.04 -1.03 7.41
N ALA A 419 -0.89 -0.23 6.75
CA ALA A 419 -2.09 0.36 7.34
C ALA A 419 -3.07 -0.72 7.83
N ASN A 420 -3.29 -1.75 7.00
CA ASN A 420 -4.09 -2.92 7.38
C ASN A 420 -3.54 -3.58 8.64
N MET A 421 -2.25 -3.87 8.65
CA MET A 421 -1.57 -4.55 9.75
C MET A 421 -1.58 -3.73 11.04
N PHE A 422 -1.38 -2.41 10.94
CA PHE A 422 -1.41 -1.49 12.09
C PHE A 422 -2.79 -1.50 12.75
N MET A 423 -3.84 -1.23 11.98
CA MET A 423 -5.21 -1.17 12.51
C MET A 423 -5.66 -2.53 13.07
N ARG A 424 -5.35 -3.61 12.34
CA ARG A 424 -5.59 -4.98 12.78
C ARG A 424 -4.95 -5.30 14.13
N SER A 425 -3.69 -4.93 14.30
CA SER A 425 -2.93 -5.25 15.51
C SER A 425 -3.43 -4.44 16.72
N ILE A 426 -3.85 -3.19 16.51
CA ILE A 426 -4.45 -2.35 17.56
C ILE A 426 -5.79 -2.93 18.02
N LEU A 427 -6.69 -3.28 17.09
CA LEU A 427 -7.99 -3.85 17.46
C LEU A 427 -7.81 -5.21 18.15
N ALA A 428 -6.88 -6.05 17.67
CA ALA A 428 -6.58 -7.33 18.32
C ALA A 428 -5.94 -7.18 19.72
N ALA A 429 -5.19 -6.10 19.96
CA ALA A 429 -4.68 -5.77 21.29
C ALA A 429 -5.79 -5.30 22.24
N ALA A 430 -6.80 -4.58 21.73
CA ALA A 430 -7.87 -4.00 22.55
C ALA A 430 -8.96 -5.02 22.92
N PHE A 431 -9.35 -5.90 22.00
CA PHE A 431 -10.52 -6.78 22.16
C PHE A 431 -10.44 -7.74 23.36
N PRO A 432 -9.31 -8.43 23.61
CA PRO A 432 -9.17 -9.32 24.77
C PRO A 432 -9.35 -8.60 26.12
N LEU A 433 -9.00 -7.31 26.21
CA LEU A 433 -9.03 -6.55 27.47
C LEU A 433 -10.45 -6.32 27.99
N PHE A 434 -11.44 -6.16 27.11
CA PHE A 434 -12.84 -6.01 27.50
C PHE A 434 -13.67 -7.28 27.35
N ALA A 435 -13.13 -8.34 26.74
CA ALA A 435 -13.87 -9.57 26.44
C ALA A 435 -14.52 -10.18 27.69
N ARG A 436 -13.80 -10.24 28.81
CA ARG A 436 -14.35 -10.79 30.06
C ARG A 436 -15.48 -9.92 30.63
N ALA A 437 -15.32 -8.60 30.61
CA ALA A 437 -16.36 -7.67 31.05
C ALA A 437 -17.62 -7.75 30.17
N LEU A 438 -17.43 -7.94 28.86
CA LEU A 438 -18.50 -8.17 27.89
C LEU A 438 -19.28 -9.45 28.23
N PHE A 439 -18.58 -10.57 28.38
CA PHE A 439 -19.21 -11.88 28.60
C PHE A 439 -19.78 -12.08 30.00
N HIS A 440 -19.21 -11.48 31.06
CA HIS A 440 -19.84 -11.53 32.38
C HIS A 440 -21.12 -10.71 32.46
N LYS A 441 -21.22 -9.58 31.75
CA LYS A 441 -22.41 -8.71 31.80
C LYS A 441 -23.53 -9.18 30.89
N LEU A 442 -23.20 -9.60 29.68
CA LEU A 442 -24.19 -9.98 28.67
C LEU A 442 -24.40 -11.50 28.56
N GLY A 443 -23.46 -12.31 29.06
CA GLY A 443 -23.38 -13.72 28.69
C GLY A 443 -22.68 -13.91 27.34
N LEU A 444 -22.28 -15.15 27.06
CA LEU A 444 -21.67 -15.53 25.78
C LEU A 444 -22.66 -15.49 24.62
N ASP A 445 -23.94 -15.73 24.89
CA ASP A 445 -25.04 -15.68 23.93
C ASP A 445 -25.24 -14.28 23.36
N TRP A 446 -25.55 -13.31 24.22
CA TRP A 446 -25.72 -11.92 23.80
C TRP A 446 -24.40 -11.23 23.48
N GLY A 447 -23.30 -11.60 24.15
CA GLY A 447 -21.97 -11.08 23.83
C GLY A 447 -21.54 -11.41 22.40
N MET A 448 -21.70 -12.66 21.96
CA MET A 448 -21.43 -13.04 20.56
C MET A 448 -22.47 -12.49 19.59
N SER A 449 -23.74 -12.38 20.00
CA SER A 449 -24.79 -11.77 19.17
C SER A 449 -24.53 -10.29 18.90
N LEU A 450 -24.05 -9.52 19.89
CA LEU A 450 -23.65 -8.12 19.71
C LEU A 450 -22.55 -8.00 18.65
N LEU A 451 -21.51 -8.83 18.74
CA LEU A 451 -20.43 -8.89 17.74
C LEU A 451 -20.97 -9.34 16.37
N GLY A 452 -21.95 -10.25 16.35
CA GLY A 452 -22.67 -10.67 15.14
C GLY A 452 -23.46 -9.53 14.49
N PHE A 453 -24.13 -8.66 15.25
CA PHE A 453 -24.83 -7.50 14.70
C PHE A 453 -23.86 -6.46 14.11
N ILE A 454 -22.71 -6.24 14.77
CA ILE A 454 -21.64 -5.40 14.21
C ILE A 454 -21.14 -6.02 12.90
N ALA A 455 -20.90 -7.33 12.86
CA ALA A 455 -20.53 -8.04 11.65
C ALA A 455 -21.57 -7.90 10.53
N ILE A 456 -22.87 -7.97 10.84
CA ILE A 456 -23.96 -7.73 9.88
C ILE A 456 -23.89 -6.31 9.31
N ALA A 457 -23.67 -5.30 10.16
CA ALA A 457 -23.54 -3.91 9.72
C ALA A 457 -22.37 -3.69 8.74
N MET A 458 -21.37 -4.59 8.75
CA MET A 458 -20.22 -4.55 7.85
C MET A 458 -20.43 -5.32 6.54
N ILE A 459 -21.49 -6.16 6.43
CA ILE A 459 -21.81 -6.91 5.20
C ILE A 459 -21.91 -6.00 3.97
N PRO A 460 -22.54 -4.80 4.02
CA PRO A 460 -22.67 -3.96 2.84
C PRO A 460 -21.33 -3.46 2.26
N ILE A 461 -20.25 -3.42 3.05
CA ILE A 461 -18.94 -2.85 2.64
C ILE A 461 -18.44 -3.44 1.29
N PRO A 462 -18.23 -4.76 1.14
CA PRO A 462 -17.80 -5.34 -0.13
C PRO A 462 -18.81 -5.15 -1.28
N PHE A 463 -20.12 -5.08 -1.00
CA PHE A 463 -21.13 -4.85 -2.04
C PHE A 463 -21.11 -3.41 -2.56
N LEU A 464 -21.02 -2.45 -1.65
CA LEU A 464 -20.92 -1.04 -1.98
C LEU A 464 -19.66 -0.77 -2.79
N PHE A 465 -18.50 -1.30 -2.39
CA PHE A 465 -17.27 -1.12 -3.16
C PHE A 465 -17.23 -1.95 -4.46
N TYR A 466 -18.00 -3.03 -4.59
CA TYR A 466 -18.11 -3.73 -5.87
C TYR A 466 -18.89 -2.94 -6.91
N VAL A 467 -19.97 -2.28 -6.49
CA VAL A 467 -20.85 -1.49 -7.38
C VAL A 467 -20.28 -0.09 -7.59
N PHE A 468 -19.93 0.59 -6.51
CA PHE A 468 -19.50 1.98 -6.51
C PHE A 468 -17.99 2.14 -6.49
N GLY A 469 -17.17 1.11 -6.22
CA GLY A 469 -15.71 1.26 -6.11
C GLY A 469 -15.09 1.83 -7.38
N LYS A 470 -15.57 1.41 -8.56
CA LYS A 470 -15.16 2.02 -9.83
C LYS A 470 -15.53 3.50 -9.92
N ARG A 471 -16.73 3.87 -9.45
CA ARG A 471 -17.22 5.24 -9.47
C ARG A 471 -16.49 6.11 -8.45
N MET A 472 -16.24 5.60 -7.24
CA MET A 472 -15.50 6.25 -6.15
C MET A 472 -14.02 6.46 -6.46
N ARG A 473 -13.45 5.61 -7.34
CA ARG A 473 -12.09 5.77 -7.88
C ARG A 473 -12.06 6.59 -9.18
N ALA A 474 -13.15 6.58 -9.94
CA ALA A 474 -13.33 7.47 -11.07
C ALA A 474 -13.63 8.90 -10.60
N ILE A 475 -13.22 9.87 -11.40
CA ILE A 475 -13.38 11.30 -11.14
C ILE A 475 -14.87 11.68 -10.91
N ASP A 476 -15.83 10.94 -11.49
CA ASP A 476 -17.28 11.19 -11.39
C ASP A 476 -17.91 11.05 -9.98
N ALA A 477 -17.32 10.28 -9.04
CA ALA A 477 -17.84 10.27 -7.66
C ALA A 477 -17.31 11.44 -6.83
N TRP A 478 -16.16 12.01 -7.21
CA TRP A 478 -15.69 13.25 -6.62
C TRP A 478 -16.62 14.41 -7.00
N ASP A 479 -17.20 14.40 -8.19
CA ASP A 479 -18.28 15.32 -8.60
C ASP A 479 -19.58 15.12 -7.80
N THR A 480 -19.80 13.94 -7.23
CA THR A 480 -20.99 13.67 -6.39
C THR A 480 -20.75 14.07 -4.92
N LEU A 481 -19.52 13.89 -4.41
CA LEU A 481 -19.10 14.33 -3.06
C LEU A 481 -18.85 15.84 -2.98
N THR A 482 -18.72 16.54 -4.11
CA THR A 482 -18.54 18.00 -4.18
C THR A 482 -19.86 18.80 -4.22
N THR A 483 -21.02 18.12 -4.23
CA THR A 483 -22.31 18.81 -4.05
C THR A 483 -22.51 19.35 -2.63
N ASP A 484 -21.75 18.87 -1.66
CA ASP A 484 -21.63 19.51 -0.34
C ASP A 484 -20.43 20.46 -0.32
N HIS A 485 -20.68 21.70 -0.72
CA HIS A 485 -19.73 22.82 -0.81
C HIS A 485 -19.01 23.23 0.50
N ASN A 486 -18.99 22.41 1.56
CA ASN A 486 -18.57 22.85 2.90
C ASN A 486 -17.46 22.03 3.58
N PHE A 487 -17.10 20.82 3.13
CA PHE A 487 -16.20 19.97 3.92
C PHE A 487 -14.69 20.22 3.69
N ILE A 488 -14.29 20.84 2.57
CA ILE A 488 -12.90 21.22 2.27
C ILE A 488 -12.84 22.73 1.91
N ARG A 489 -13.68 23.57 2.53
CA ARG A 489 -13.77 25.00 2.17
C ARG A 489 -13.12 25.96 3.16
N LYS A 490 -12.52 25.48 4.25
CA LYS A 490 -11.80 26.38 5.16
C LYS A 490 -10.36 26.52 4.71
N ASP A 491 -10.22 27.50 3.83
CA ASP A 491 -9.03 28.31 3.62
C ASP A 491 -7.95 27.61 2.77
N ILE A 492 -8.22 27.47 1.47
CA ILE A 492 -7.13 27.56 0.48
C ILE A 492 -6.42 28.88 0.78
N PRO A 493 -5.13 28.91 1.14
CA PRO A 493 -4.37 30.13 1.24
C PRO A 493 -4.23 30.70 -0.18
N THR A 494 -5.23 31.45 -0.61
CA THR A 494 -5.23 32.15 -1.88
C THR A 494 -4.46 33.44 -1.65
N TYR A 495 -3.25 33.51 -2.18
CA TYR A 495 -2.46 34.73 -2.14
C TYR A 495 -2.78 35.54 -3.40
N ALA A 496 -3.34 36.74 -3.22
CA ALA A 496 -3.58 37.68 -4.31
C ALA A 496 -2.31 38.49 -4.61
N LEU A 497 -2.00 38.70 -5.89
CA LEU A 497 -0.80 39.42 -6.36
C LEU A 497 -0.83 40.94 -6.11
N GLN A 498 -1.84 41.45 -5.40
CA GLN A 498 -2.16 42.87 -5.24
C GLN A 498 -1.05 43.74 -4.63
N GLN A 499 -0.03 43.14 -3.99
CA GLN A 499 1.08 43.86 -3.36
C GLN A 499 2.35 43.95 -4.22
N CYS A 500 2.37 43.34 -5.41
CA CYS A 500 3.55 43.33 -6.29
C CYS A 500 3.31 44.17 -7.56
N PRO A 501 4.16 45.19 -7.83
CA PRO A 501 3.99 46.06 -9.00
C PRO A 501 4.37 45.38 -10.33
N SER A 502 5.08 44.25 -10.28
CA SER A 502 5.40 43.44 -11.46
C SER A 502 5.65 41.97 -11.08
N LEU A 503 5.48 41.05 -12.04
CA LEU A 503 5.89 39.64 -11.90
C LEU A 503 7.37 39.51 -11.53
N GLU A 504 8.22 40.36 -12.10
CA GLU A 504 9.66 40.40 -11.79
C GLU A 504 9.91 40.82 -10.34
N ALA A 505 9.16 41.80 -9.82
CA ALA A 505 9.21 42.18 -8.41
C ALA A 505 8.73 41.03 -7.50
N PHE A 506 7.70 40.28 -7.89
CA PHE A 506 7.26 39.10 -7.13
C PHE A 506 8.32 37.99 -7.12
N LEU A 507 8.84 37.59 -8.30
CA LEU A 507 9.82 36.51 -8.43
C LEU A 507 11.16 36.86 -7.77
N SER A 508 11.58 38.12 -7.81
CA SER A 508 12.78 38.60 -7.10
C SER A 508 12.55 38.67 -5.58
N THR A 509 11.38 39.13 -5.11
CA THR A 509 11.06 39.21 -3.68
C THR A 509 10.89 37.82 -3.05
N ALA A 510 10.26 36.89 -3.76
CA ALA A 510 10.16 35.47 -3.38
C ALA A 510 11.54 34.78 -3.37
N GLY A 511 12.50 35.27 -4.17
CA GLY A 511 13.90 34.87 -4.13
C GLY A 511 14.70 35.45 -2.96
N THR A 512 14.29 36.61 -2.41
CA THR A 512 14.95 37.29 -1.27
C THR A 512 14.28 37.07 0.08
N ALA A 513 13.07 36.48 0.12
CA ALA A 513 12.40 36.06 1.34
C ALA A 513 13.12 34.83 1.93
N SER A 514 14.27 35.11 2.57
CA SER A 514 14.95 34.34 3.62
C SER A 514 14.84 32.82 3.52
N ALA A 515 15.90 32.15 3.04
CA ALA A 515 16.51 30.91 3.55
C ALA A 515 15.63 29.83 4.27
N GLY A 516 14.32 29.74 4.02
CA GLY A 516 13.40 29.07 4.94
C GLY A 516 11.93 28.92 4.50
N SER A 517 11.47 29.44 3.35
CA SER A 517 10.17 29.04 2.79
C SER A 517 10.35 28.05 1.63
N PRO A 518 10.02 26.76 1.81
CA PRO A 518 10.23 25.73 0.78
C PRO A 518 9.10 25.67 -0.27
N VAL A 519 8.02 26.44 -0.10
CA VAL A 519 6.77 26.27 -0.86
C VAL A 519 6.81 27.05 -2.17
N MET A 520 6.69 26.32 -3.28
CA MET A 520 6.52 26.86 -4.63
C MET A 520 5.04 27.16 -4.89
N PHE A 521 4.73 28.14 -5.75
CA PHE A 521 3.36 28.52 -6.11
C PHE A 521 3.16 28.49 -7.63
N TRP A 522 1.98 28.07 -8.05
CA TRP A 522 1.52 28.08 -9.44
C TRP A 522 0.59 29.27 -9.70
N PHE A 523 0.74 29.90 -10.86
CA PHE A 523 -0.11 30.99 -11.31
C PHE A 523 -1.33 30.47 -12.05
N PHE A 524 -2.51 30.66 -11.47
CA PHE A 524 -3.77 30.37 -12.13
C PHE A 524 -4.48 31.67 -12.49
N GLN A 525 -5.16 31.66 -13.63
CA GLN A 525 -6.05 32.73 -14.03
C GLN A 525 -7.49 32.39 -13.61
N LEU A 526 -8.27 33.39 -13.22
CA LEU A 526 -9.72 33.22 -13.06
C LEU A 526 -10.36 32.92 -14.42
N HIS A 527 -11.31 31.99 -14.43
CA HIS A 527 -12.05 31.59 -15.63
C HIS A 527 -12.66 32.77 -16.39
N ARG A 528 -13.28 33.72 -15.66
CA ARG A 528 -13.84 34.95 -16.26
C ARG A 528 -12.77 35.81 -16.95
N GLY A 529 -11.58 35.93 -16.36
CA GLY A 529 -10.47 36.69 -16.92
C GLY A 529 -9.93 36.03 -18.18
N PHE A 530 -9.79 34.70 -18.16
CA PHE A 530 -9.36 33.93 -19.34
C PHE A 530 -10.33 34.10 -20.53
N LEU A 531 -11.64 34.12 -20.28
CA LEU A 531 -12.66 34.30 -21.31
C LEU A 531 -12.71 35.72 -21.91
N GLN A 532 -12.19 36.73 -21.21
CA GLN A 532 -12.22 38.14 -21.65
C GLN A 532 -10.98 38.55 -22.44
N GLN A 533 -9.93 37.71 -22.46
CA GLN A 533 -8.70 38.01 -23.17
C GLN A 533 -8.90 38.01 -24.69
N SER A 534 -8.33 39.00 -25.36
CA SER A 534 -8.29 39.07 -26.83
C SER A 534 -7.07 38.38 -27.44
N ARG A 535 -6.02 38.18 -26.64
CA ARG A 535 -4.75 37.52 -27.01
C ARG A 535 -4.17 36.78 -25.80
N LEU A 536 -3.44 35.70 -26.06
CA LEU A 536 -2.71 34.99 -25.01
C LEU A 536 -1.52 35.85 -24.56
N THR A 537 -1.67 36.49 -23.42
CA THR A 537 -0.61 37.30 -22.80
C THR A 537 -0.12 36.62 -21.52
N LYS A 538 1.20 36.64 -21.31
CA LYS A 538 1.90 36.06 -20.15
C LYS A 538 1.27 36.46 -18.81
N TRP A 539 0.98 37.74 -18.68
CA TRP A 539 0.40 38.37 -17.51
C TRP A 539 -0.08 39.74 -17.94
N ASP A 540 -1.29 40.13 -17.55
CA ASP A 540 -1.78 41.48 -17.77
C ASP A 540 -1.47 42.33 -16.53
N PRO A 541 -0.42 43.18 -16.56
CA PRO A 541 -0.07 44.03 -15.42
C PRO A 541 -1.19 45.02 -15.06
N GLU A 542 -2.12 45.29 -15.97
CA GLU A 542 -3.25 46.20 -15.76
C GLU A 542 -4.44 45.48 -15.09
N ASN A 543 -4.44 44.14 -15.02
CA ASN A 543 -5.58 43.35 -14.56
C ASN A 543 -5.17 42.20 -13.60
N LEU A 544 -4.53 42.56 -12.50
CA LEU A 544 -4.00 41.62 -11.50
C LEU A 544 -5.07 40.86 -10.72
N ASP A 545 -6.27 41.42 -10.63
CA ASP A 545 -7.40 40.82 -9.92
C ASP A 545 -7.93 39.55 -10.60
N GLU A 546 -7.51 39.29 -11.84
CA GLU A 546 -7.86 38.09 -12.60
C GLU A 546 -6.87 36.94 -12.41
N TYR A 547 -5.86 37.07 -11.54
CA TYR A 547 -4.86 36.04 -11.28
C TYR A 547 -4.78 35.67 -9.80
N ILE A 548 -4.53 34.39 -9.52
CA ILE A 548 -4.35 33.86 -8.17
C ILE A 548 -3.11 32.95 -8.09
N LEU A 549 -2.54 32.85 -6.89
CA LEU A 549 -1.46 31.91 -6.60
C LEU A 549 -1.97 30.75 -5.76
N LEU A 550 -1.71 29.53 -6.24
CA LEU A 550 -1.99 28.29 -5.52
C LEU A 550 -0.68 27.60 -5.12
N PRO A 551 -0.53 27.10 -3.87
CA PRO A 551 0.64 26.33 -3.47
C PRO A 551 0.81 25.06 -4.30
N ALA A 552 2.04 24.75 -4.72
CA ALA A 552 2.43 23.51 -5.39
C ALA A 552 2.59 22.36 -4.39
N LEU A 553 1.51 22.07 -3.66
CA LEU A 553 1.43 21.04 -2.64
C LEU A 553 0.17 20.18 -2.86
N PRO A 554 0.19 18.88 -2.48
CA PRO A 554 -0.98 18.03 -2.60
C PRO A 554 -2.19 18.63 -1.87
N GLY A 555 -3.35 18.66 -2.54
CA GLY A 555 -4.62 19.11 -1.95
C GLY A 555 -4.96 20.60 -2.16
N PHE A 556 -4.08 21.39 -2.79
CA PHE A 556 -4.40 22.79 -3.14
C PHE A 556 -4.87 22.99 -4.58
N VAL A 557 -4.48 22.08 -5.47
CA VAL A 557 -5.00 21.99 -6.83
C VAL A 557 -5.91 20.78 -6.89
N MET A 558 -7.15 21.02 -7.28
CA MET A 558 -8.20 20.01 -7.36
C MET A 558 -8.87 20.10 -8.72
N ARG A 559 -9.12 18.94 -9.33
CA ARG A 559 -9.67 18.81 -10.69
C ARG A 559 -11.07 19.40 -10.85
N ALA A 560 -11.79 19.51 -9.74
CA ALA A 560 -13.11 20.13 -9.68
C ALA A 560 -13.05 21.66 -9.91
N ASP A 561 -11.96 22.31 -9.51
CA ASP A 561 -11.83 23.77 -9.54
C ASP A 561 -10.81 24.27 -10.57
N CYS A 562 -9.78 23.45 -10.85
CA CYS A 562 -8.61 23.80 -11.63
C CYS A 562 -8.56 23.04 -12.96
N PHE A 563 -8.28 23.77 -14.04
CA PHE A 563 -8.21 23.22 -15.39
C PHE A 563 -6.91 23.60 -16.06
N PHE A 564 -6.26 22.63 -16.70
CA PHE A 564 -5.01 22.75 -17.40
C PHE A 564 -5.25 22.76 -18.91
N VAL A 565 -4.80 23.82 -19.58
CA VAL A 565 -4.78 23.96 -21.02
C VAL A 565 -3.34 23.83 -21.52
N SER A 566 -3.03 22.75 -22.23
CA SER A 566 -1.78 22.66 -22.99
C SER A 566 -1.89 23.48 -24.28
N HIS A 567 -0.79 24.13 -24.67
CA HIS A 567 -0.78 25.10 -25.76
C HIS A 567 0.32 24.83 -26.79
N PHE A 568 0.11 25.35 -28.00
CA PHE A 568 0.98 25.18 -29.16
C PHE A 568 1.66 26.51 -29.53
N TRP A 569 2.96 26.50 -29.89
CA TRP A 569 3.73 27.71 -30.25
C TRP A 569 3.89 27.84 -31.77
N LEU A 570 3.28 28.86 -32.39
CA LEU A 570 3.54 29.21 -33.80
C LEU A 570 4.88 29.93 -34.01
N SER A 571 5.27 30.81 -33.09
CA SER A 571 6.58 31.48 -33.09
C SER A 571 7.19 31.52 -31.69
N ARG A 572 8.50 31.82 -31.60
CA ARG A 572 9.22 31.89 -30.32
C ARG A 572 8.79 33.09 -29.45
N GLU A 573 8.24 34.13 -30.08
CA GLU A 573 7.91 35.42 -29.47
C GLU A 573 6.40 35.58 -29.24
N GLU A 574 5.57 35.08 -30.18
CA GLU A 574 4.10 35.04 -30.08
C GLU A 574 3.57 33.64 -30.46
N PRO A 575 2.83 32.96 -29.57
CA PRO A 575 2.42 31.58 -29.81
C PRO A 575 1.14 31.45 -30.63
N ASP A 576 0.25 32.44 -30.51
CA ASP A 576 -1.05 32.53 -31.14
C ASP A 576 -1.28 33.98 -31.61
N PRO A 577 -0.48 34.46 -32.58
CA PRO A 577 -0.56 35.84 -33.07
C PRO A 577 -1.95 36.20 -33.62
N ASP A 578 -2.67 35.21 -34.17
CA ASP A 578 -4.01 35.38 -34.74
C ASP A 578 -5.15 35.18 -33.71
N GLY A 579 -4.83 34.80 -32.46
CA GLY A 579 -5.79 34.54 -31.39
C GLY A 579 -6.78 33.41 -31.70
N THR A 580 -6.43 32.51 -32.62
CA THR A 580 -7.33 31.47 -33.13
C THR A 580 -7.48 30.35 -32.10
N TYR A 581 -6.39 29.96 -31.45
CA TYR A 581 -6.42 28.92 -30.42
C TYR A 581 -7.02 29.41 -29.12
N LEU A 582 -6.78 30.67 -28.76
CA LEU A 582 -7.44 31.30 -27.62
C LEU A 582 -8.96 31.21 -27.76
N LYS A 583 -9.52 31.60 -28.91
CA LYS A 583 -10.97 31.52 -29.16
C LYS A 583 -11.50 30.10 -29.10
N LEU A 584 -10.72 29.12 -29.57
CA LEU A 584 -11.11 27.71 -29.52
C LEU A 584 -11.13 27.18 -28.08
N ASN A 585 -10.10 27.48 -27.29
CA ASN A 585 -10.06 27.21 -25.86
C ASN A 585 -11.22 27.88 -25.11
N GLN A 586 -11.49 29.16 -25.41
CA GLN A 586 -12.60 29.90 -24.80
C GLN A 586 -13.96 29.30 -25.15
N THR A 587 -14.15 28.82 -26.37
CA THR A 587 -15.41 28.19 -26.80
C THR A 587 -15.71 26.92 -26.01
N GLU A 588 -14.68 26.09 -25.78
CA GLU A 588 -14.79 24.83 -25.04
C GLU A 588 -14.88 25.03 -23.52
N LEU A 589 -14.21 26.07 -22.99
CA LEU A 589 -14.21 26.39 -21.57
C LEU A 589 -15.41 27.25 -21.13
N ALA A 590 -16.02 28.03 -22.03
CA ALA A 590 -17.17 28.88 -21.72
C ALA A 590 -18.35 28.15 -21.02
N PRO A 591 -18.78 26.95 -21.44
CA PRO A 591 -19.88 26.25 -20.80
C PRO A 591 -19.51 25.53 -19.49
N GLN A 592 -18.23 25.54 -19.10
CA GLN A 592 -17.70 24.67 -18.05
C GLN A 592 -17.63 25.39 -16.69
N ALA A 593 -17.75 24.63 -15.60
CA ALA A 593 -17.87 25.19 -14.24
C ALA A 593 -16.53 25.44 -13.51
N TRP A 594 -15.39 25.24 -14.18
CA TRP A 594 -14.07 25.44 -13.57
C TRP A 594 -13.80 26.90 -13.23
N LYS A 595 -13.14 27.14 -12.09
CA LYS A 595 -12.91 28.49 -11.58
C LYS A 595 -11.53 29.03 -11.96
N TYR A 596 -10.55 28.13 -12.06
CA TYR A 596 -9.15 28.48 -12.21
C TYR A 596 -8.57 27.78 -13.43
N ILE A 597 -8.07 28.56 -14.38
CA ILE A 597 -7.45 28.07 -15.60
C ILE A 597 -5.95 28.26 -15.48
N TRP A 598 -5.23 27.15 -15.60
CA TRP A 598 -3.80 27.11 -15.77
C TRP A 598 -3.52 26.84 -17.23
N VAL A 599 -2.71 27.67 -17.85
CA VAL A 599 -2.28 27.48 -19.23
C VAL A 599 -0.80 27.14 -19.19
N ASP A 600 -0.34 26.15 -19.96
CA ASP A 600 1.10 25.79 -20.07
C ASP A 600 1.97 27.03 -20.35
N TRP A 601 1.38 28.00 -21.06
CA TRP A 601 1.93 29.33 -21.31
C TRP A 601 2.38 30.12 -20.06
N SER A 602 1.79 29.85 -18.90
CA SER A 602 2.17 30.47 -17.63
C SER A 602 3.61 30.13 -17.21
N CYS A 603 4.26 29.16 -17.86
CA CYS A 603 5.68 28.82 -17.71
C CYS A 603 6.67 29.64 -18.59
N MET A 604 6.26 30.74 -19.24
CA MET A 604 7.11 31.82 -19.83
C MET A 604 7.84 31.55 -21.17
N PRO A 605 8.34 32.60 -21.87
CA PRO A 605 8.96 32.48 -23.20
C PRO A 605 10.23 31.65 -23.16
N GLN A 606 10.47 30.86 -24.21
CA GLN A 606 11.66 30.00 -24.31
C GLN A 606 12.98 30.78 -24.51
N SER A 607 12.95 32.12 -24.68
CA SER A 607 14.09 33.05 -24.59
C SER A 607 13.69 34.49 -25.00
N PRO A 608 14.32 35.56 -24.47
CA PRO A 608 15.24 35.58 -23.34
C PRO A 608 14.50 35.74 -22.00
N ARG A 609 14.89 34.97 -20.98
CA ARG A 609 14.35 35.00 -19.61
C ARG A 609 15.27 35.79 -18.70
N SER A 610 14.71 36.44 -17.68
CA SER A 610 15.52 36.97 -16.57
C SER A 610 16.00 35.83 -15.65
N ALA A 611 16.98 36.10 -14.78
CA ALA A 611 17.50 35.07 -13.86
C ALA A 611 16.47 34.57 -12.83
N ALA A 612 15.58 35.45 -12.37
CA ALA A 612 14.48 35.07 -11.46
C ALA A 612 13.42 34.23 -12.18
N GLU A 613 13.21 34.55 -13.45
CA GLU A 613 12.30 33.86 -14.34
C GLU A 613 12.76 32.43 -14.68
N GLU A 614 14.05 32.25 -14.99
CA GLU A 614 14.66 30.94 -15.22
C GLU A 614 14.53 30.04 -13.98
N ARG A 615 14.82 30.57 -12.80
CA ARG A 615 14.71 29.82 -11.54
C ARG A 615 13.27 29.39 -11.24
N TYR A 616 12.28 30.24 -11.53
CA TYR A 616 10.87 29.88 -11.37
C TYR A 616 10.45 28.78 -12.35
N PHE A 617 10.92 28.87 -13.59
CA PHE A 617 10.69 27.87 -14.62
C PHE A 617 11.24 26.50 -14.21
N GLU A 618 12.51 26.41 -13.79
CA GLU A 618 13.13 25.16 -13.34
C GLU A 618 12.35 24.50 -12.17
N ARG A 619 11.94 25.29 -11.17
CA ARG A 619 11.13 24.77 -10.06
C ARG A 619 9.71 24.38 -10.47
N SER A 620 9.17 24.99 -11.52
CA SER A 620 7.87 24.62 -12.10
C SER A 620 7.93 23.25 -12.76
N LEU A 621 9.03 22.95 -13.47
CA LEU A 621 9.24 21.63 -14.05
C LEU A 621 9.29 20.52 -12.98
N GLU A 622 9.92 20.77 -11.83
CA GLU A 622 9.99 19.79 -10.72
C GLU A 622 8.62 19.44 -10.13
N THR A 623 7.64 20.33 -10.25
CA THR A 623 6.31 20.19 -9.64
C THR A 623 5.20 19.96 -10.67
N MET A 624 5.49 20.04 -11.96
CA MET A 624 4.53 20.03 -13.07
C MET A 624 3.58 18.82 -13.06
N SER A 625 4.10 17.63 -12.73
CA SER A 625 3.30 16.42 -12.60
C SER A 625 2.12 16.58 -11.62
N GLY A 626 2.25 17.46 -10.61
CA GLY A 626 1.17 17.80 -9.69
C GLY A 626 0.00 18.53 -10.36
N ILE A 627 0.26 19.41 -11.32
CA ILE A 627 -0.79 20.10 -12.09
C ILE A 627 -1.47 19.11 -13.03
N ILE A 628 -0.68 18.37 -13.82
CA ILE A 628 -1.19 17.46 -14.85
C ILE A 628 -2.11 16.40 -14.22
N ARG A 629 -1.73 15.85 -13.06
CA ARG A 629 -2.53 14.83 -12.36
C ARG A 629 -3.78 15.37 -11.68
N ASN A 630 -3.71 16.60 -11.17
CA ASN A 630 -4.74 17.14 -10.28
C ASN A 630 -5.64 18.19 -10.94
N CYS A 631 -5.43 18.55 -12.21
CA CYS A 631 -6.31 19.43 -12.98
C CYS A 631 -7.16 18.65 -14.00
N GLY A 632 -8.25 19.26 -14.47
CA GLY A 632 -8.81 18.87 -15.78
C GLY A 632 -7.79 19.17 -16.87
N PHE A 633 -7.82 18.48 -18.01
CA PHE A 633 -6.79 18.65 -19.05
C PHE A 633 -7.44 18.76 -20.42
N MET A 634 -6.91 19.69 -21.22
CA MET A 634 -7.28 19.88 -22.61
C MET A 634 -6.05 20.25 -23.42
N TYR A 635 -6.08 19.82 -24.67
CA TYR A 635 -5.04 20.10 -25.65
C TYR A 635 -5.72 20.33 -27.01
N PHE A 636 -5.15 21.21 -27.82
CA PHE A 636 -5.57 21.42 -29.20
C PHE A 636 -4.35 21.56 -30.10
N TYR A 637 -4.23 20.69 -31.10
CA TYR A 637 -3.16 20.76 -32.09
C TYR A 637 -3.69 20.70 -33.52
N PRO A 638 -3.13 21.50 -34.44
CA PRO A 638 -3.39 21.34 -35.87
C PRO A 638 -2.84 19.99 -36.34
N THR A 639 -3.60 19.29 -37.17
CA THR A 639 -3.19 18.01 -37.78
C THR A 639 -1.97 18.09 -38.69
N GLN A 640 -1.53 19.30 -39.06
CA GLN A 640 -0.40 19.55 -39.95
C GLN A 640 0.92 19.79 -39.20
N TRP A 641 0.91 19.71 -37.86
CA TRP A 641 2.06 20.07 -37.03
C TRP A 641 2.65 18.88 -36.28
N GLU A 642 3.98 18.80 -36.22
CA GLU A 642 4.70 17.75 -35.48
C GLU A 642 4.73 18.04 -33.98
N ALA A 643 4.09 17.19 -33.18
CA ALA A 643 4.05 17.32 -31.73
C ALA A 643 5.48 17.30 -31.12
N LYS A 644 5.81 18.33 -30.35
CA LYS A 644 7.06 18.38 -29.57
C LYS A 644 7.03 17.40 -28.40
N LEU A 645 8.20 16.95 -27.96
CA LEU A 645 8.38 16.01 -26.85
C LEU A 645 7.64 16.44 -25.56
N TRP A 646 7.62 17.73 -25.26
CA TRP A 646 6.96 18.27 -24.07
C TRP A 646 5.45 17.97 -24.05
N ILE A 647 4.79 18.18 -25.17
CA ILE A 647 3.35 17.93 -25.34
C ILE A 647 3.06 16.45 -25.23
N LEU A 648 3.89 15.63 -25.87
CA LEU A 648 3.80 14.17 -25.78
C LEU A 648 3.98 13.68 -24.34
N TYR A 649 4.85 14.33 -23.55
CA TYR A 649 5.01 14.07 -22.13
C TYR A 649 3.76 14.42 -21.32
N GLU A 650 3.15 15.59 -21.54
CA GLU A 650 1.92 15.99 -20.84
C GLU A 650 0.77 15.03 -21.13
N VAL A 651 0.58 14.69 -22.40
CA VAL A 651 -0.45 13.74 -22.86
C VAL A 651 -0.19 12.34 -22.27
N ALA A 652 1.06 11.87 -22.30
CA ALA A 652 1.43 10.56 -21.75
C ALA A 652 1.24 10.51 -20.23
N GLU A 653 1.71 11.53 -19.50
CA GLU A 653 1.55 11.59 -18.05
C GLU A 653 0.07 11.59 -17.69
N TYR A 654 -0.75 12.40 -18.36
CA TYR A 654 -2.19 12.45 -18.12
C TYR A 654 -2.86 11.10 -18.40
N HIS A 655 -2.59 10.50 -19.56
CA HIS A 655 -3.15 9.19 -19.96
C HIS A 655 -2.76 8.06 -19.00
N LEU A 656 -1.53 8.08 -18.48
CA LEU A 656 -1.01 7.05 -17.57
C LEU A 656 -1.48 7.19 -16.13
N THR A 657 -1.91 8.38 -15.71
CA THR A 657 -2.17 8.68 -14.28
C THR A 657 -3.63 8.98 -13.97
N CYS A 658 -4.45 9.35 -14.96
CA CYS A 658 -5.85 9.67 -14.75
C CYS A 658 -6.80 8.53 -15.15
N ASP A 659 -7.57 8.01 -14.18
CA ASP A 659 -8.62 7.00 -14.39
C ASP A 659 -9.82 7.61 -15.15
N GLY A 660 -9.82 7.47 -16.46
CA GLY A 660 -10.79 8.04 -17.40
C GLY A 660 -10.27 8.08 -18.84
N GLY A 661 -8.94 8.02 -18.99
CA GLY A 661 -8.26 8.11 -20.27
C GLY A 661 -8.35 9.51 -20.88
N LEU A 662 -7.49 9.78 -21.84
CA LEU A 662 -7.67 10.90 -22.75
C LEU A 662 -8.69 10.46 -23.82
N ALA A 663 -9.61 11.34 -24.23
CA ALA A 663 -10.45 11.06 -25.40
C ALA A 663 -9.53 10.89 -26.61
N ALA A 664 -9.59 9.72 -27.25
CA ALA A 664 -8.71 9.41 -28.36
C ALA A 664 -9.22 10.11 -29.61
N THR A 665 -8.60 11.24 -29.95
CA THR A 665 -8.86 12.01 -31.16
C THR A 665 -7.92 11.55 -32.28
N PRO A 666 -8.29 11.76 -33.56
CA PRO A 666 -7.52 11.23 -34.70
C PRO A 666 -6.04 11.66 -34.74
N ASP A 667 -5.71 12.81 -34.16
CA ASP A 667 -4.38 13.42 -34.12
C ASP A 667 -3.44 12.77 -33.09
N VAL A 668 -3.94 12.21 -32.00
CA VAL A 668 -3.11 11.53 -30.98
C VAL A 668 -3.37 10.03 -30.87
N GLN A 669 -4.35 9.48 -31.58
CA GLN A 669 -4.68 8.05 -31.57
C GLN A 669 -3.43 7.18 -31.75
N THR A 670 -2.62 7.45 -32.77
CA THR A 670 -1.36 6.71 -33.02
C THR A 670 -0.38 6.79 -31.84
N PHE A 671 -0.31 7.94 -31.18
CA PHE A 671 0.57 8.14 -30.02
C PHE A 671 0.05 7.39 -28.78
N LEU A 672 -1.26 7.45 -28.53
CA LEU A 672 -1.92 6.68 -27.47
C LEU A 672 -1.79 5.17 -27.72
N ASP A 673 -1.91 4.73 -28.97
CA ASP A 673 -1.71 3.33 -29.38
C ASP A 673 -0.26 2.90 -29.13
N HIS A 674 0.74 3.74 -29.42
CA HIS A 674 2.13 3.45 -29.08
C HIS A 674 2.38 3.44 -27.56
N ILE A 675 1.73 4.30 -26.79
CA ILE A 675 1.80 4.25 -25.31
C ILE A 675 1.23 2.93 -24.81
N ASP A 676 0.06 2.55 -25.30
CA ASP A 676 -0.59 1.28 -24.96
C ASP A 676 0.26 0.08 -25.43
N GLU A 677 0.90 0.15 -26.60
CA GLU A 677 1.87 -0.83 -27.09
C GLU A 677 3.08 -0.93 -26.16
N MET A 678 3.66 0.18 -25.71
CA MET A 678 4.77 0.20 -24.75
C MET A 678 4.37 -0.39 -23.38
N LEU A 679 3.13 -0.19 -22.95
CA LEU A 679 2.59 -0.80 -21.74
C LEU A 679 2.38 -2.31 -21.90
N VAL A 680 1.99 -2.76 -23.09
CA VAL A 680 1.82 -4.18 -23.43
C VAL A 680 3.16 -4.88 -23.68
N SER A 681 4.14 -4.22 -24.32
CA SER A 681 5.48 -4.76 -24.61
C SER A 681 6.37 -4.85 -23.38
N LYS A 682 6.05 -4.16 -22.27
CA LYS A 682 6.59 -4.54 -20.95
C LYS A 682 6.23 -5.99 -20.54
N PHE A 683 5.28 -6.63 -21.22
CA PHE A 683 4.88 -8.03 -21.01
C PHE A 683 5.25 -8.99 -22.16
N THR A 684 5.89 -8.52 -23.24
CA THR A 684 6.41 -9.37 -24.33
C THR A 684 7.70 -8.77 -24.91
N PRO A 685 8.76 -9.57 -25.11
CA PRO A 685 10.07 -9.08 -25.50
C PRO A 685 10.01 -8.24 -26.78
N PHE A 686 10.69 -7.09 -26.79
CA PHE A 686 10.96 -6.32 -28.00
C PHE A 686 11.58 -7.23 -29.06
N PRO A 687 11.05 -7.29 -30.30
CA PRO A 687 11.83 -7.74 -31.43
C PRO A 687 13.04 -6.83 -31.54
N ARG A 688 14.22 -7.42 -31.74
CA ARG A 688 15.45 -6.66 -31.99
C ARG A 688 15.20 -5.64 -33.09
N TRP A 689 15.70 -4.44 -32.86
CA TRP A 689 15.88 -3.43 -33.89
C TRP A 689 16.97 -3.96 -34.83
N ASP A 690 16.58 -4.82 -35.77
CA ASP A 690 17.46 -5.22 -36.86
C ASP A 690 17.43 -4.12 -37.92
N ASP A 691 18.62 -3.70 -38.31
CA ASP A 691 18.90 -2.59 -39.21
C ASP A 691 18.02 -2.59 -40.47
N GLY A 692 17.16 -1.57 -40.58
CA GLY A 692 16.86 -0.90 -41.85
C GLY A 692 16.10 -1.68 -42.91
N LYS A 693 14.89 -2.20 -42.64
CA LYS A 693 13.86 -2.44 -43.68
C LYS A 693 12.43 -2.31 -43.15
N TYR A 694 11.88 -1.10 -43.13
CA TYR A 694 10.43 -0.92 -43.29
C TYR A 694 10.14 -0.84 -44.79
N SER A 695 9.69 -1.94 -45.38
CA SER A 695 9.04 -1.89 -46.69
C SER A 695 7.60 -1.41 -46.50
N MET A 696 7.29 -0.22 -47.02
CA MET A 696 5.90 0.13 -47.38
C MET A 696 5.33 -0.99 -48.26
N GLY A 697 4.21 -1.57 -47.85
CA GLY A 697 3.43 -2.41 -48.74
C GLY A 697 2.57 -3.44 -48.01
N ALA A 698 1.34 -3.04 -47.66
CA ALA A 698 0.12 -3.84 -47.82
C ALA A 698 -1.09 -3.09 -47.22
N MET A 699 -1.58 -2.08 -47.95
CA MET A 699 -3.02 -1.82 -48.01
C MET A 699 -3.48 -2.37 -49.36
N ALA A 700 -4.25 -3.45 -49.32
CA ALA A 700 -5.16 -3.91 -50.36
C ALA A 700 -6.42 -4.42 -49.65
#